data_AF-A0A4D4JGF3-F1
#
_entry.id   AF-A0A4D4JGF3-F1
#
_cell.length_a   1.000
_cell.length_b   1.000
_cell.length_c   1.000
_cell.angle_alpha   90.00
_cell.angle_beta   90.00
_cell.angle_gamma   90.00
#
_symmetry.space_group_name_H-M   'P 1'
#
loop_
_entity.id
_entity.type
_entity.pdbx_description
1 polymer ?
#
loop_
_entity_poly.entity_id
_entity_poly.type
_entity_poly.pdbx_seq_one_letter_code
_entity_poly.pdbx_strand_id
1 'polypeptide(L)'
;MPPVFGRLSGSSAEIDLIGEVEVNPVLLYALNRQYGVDLDADRMAEELQALVAEVEDPAEQVKRVYGELAERVGRHNLSADLEDRVLVGIFSFEKLPMVNDLRNSVDLLASHDVIAAAAGVPTATEALRASAADYRPAEPDDVHPRDEFLVMDADSSQQRAISSVLDGQHVVIQGPPGTGKSQTIANIIAAAAARGKRILFVAEKRAAIEAVTQRLEQVDLHHLVFDLHEQKLSKKQVAEQVAESLDRASKELPPRIDGLHDRLAERRRQVIEHEHELHVEREPWKVSAYQVYQALLGLPERGANPVRFMGSPLRMLSGQTFRQVESDLMEFVNLGGLRVRRGDSPWSLSEVRDEDAVREVVAKLNDLAGRTWRDAQSEMRALVGRAGLNRPSDLAGWQEVLGLLGAVEQTVAGYGDEIFGAHLDDLCFATAPRSWRSRHSRDIGWWRRRALRKQAAQMRKAGRCDRATLHRELISAARQRDRWQQLAVAGGSPSQVVGLGSALRRFTEVRDQLAAVAMCARLEEPEQWPEERVTATLNELQADRNTLFRMPKLNTLTDRFRELGLDQLLDELVRRDADAEEARDMLRFSWYSSLLDEYRIRVPHLAHFVGRQHNQVVDEFRRADIDHFRLNAQRVRRSVAERLRAARDGNPQQNTVVLGEAKRKRGHMPIRKLVARAPDVLLAARPCWAMSPIVVSRLLPAERLFDLVIFDEASQVEPYDAMASIMRGRQLVVAGDDRQLPPTTFFRTTLQGGAGDEDDDEDESPSAPQVGDFESILKCLATFVPQSHTLTWHYRSQDERLITFSNHTIYGDSLVTFPGRDTDSPLRLEVVDARVAPGQGGIAQQEVDRVVDLVLRHVRDHPTESLGVITMNIRHANHIEGELRRASQRHPDLAEFTERMQGPGRRLFVKSLERVQGDERDAIILTIGYAKGPDGRLSMNFGPLNKEGGERRLNVAVTRARRRMTVVSSFTADDMAPNWGTLGPELLRQFLAFAENGGRLDRIGRAEPVELNGFEHSVLTALNGAGVPVTPQWGVSDYRIDFALAHPDQPGRMVLAIETDGDTYHRAHSARDRDRLRQEHLERLGWRFHRVWASDWFEDPQAETVRIVERWHQAVAEADREPEPPASVDLPTVDDVTVGADRGPRPRVPRRGKIDEYADHEIVAVCRWLLADRLPLDRETRIDQAIQQLGFRRRGRKIVERINAAFDHAERLGTAEEN
;
A
#
# COMPACT_ATOMS: atom_id res chain seq x y z
N MET A 1 54.62 -20.59 11.07
CA MET A 1 53.87 -21.84 11.23
C MET A 1 53.60 -22.35 9.83
N PRO A 2 54.07 -23.53 9.45
CA PRO A 2 53.67 -24.12 8.17
C PRO A 2 52.22 -24.65 8.27
N PRO A 3 51.39 -24.49 7.22
CA PRO A 3 50.12 -25.18 7.11
C PRO A 3 50.33 -26.70 7.13
N VAL A 4 49.28 -27.45 7.46
CA VAL A 4 49.40 -28.88 7.74
C VAL A 4 48.28 -29.66 7.07
N PHE A 5 48.62 -30.78 6.44
CA PHE A 5 47.67 -31.67 5.79
C PHE A 5 47.70 -33.06 6.44
N GLY A 6 46.54 -33.52 6.90
CA GLY A 6 46.41 -34.82 7.56
C GLY A 6 45.81 -35.87 6.63
N ARG A 7 46.43 -37.05 6.54
CA ARG A 7 45.77 -38.27 6.05
C ARG A 7 45.47 -39.18 7.23
N LEU A 8 44.20 -39.58 7.34
CA LEU A 8 43.76 -40.59 8.31
C LEU A 8 43.83 -41.97 7.66
N SER A 9 44.71 -42.82 8.18
CA SER A 9 44.87 -44.23 7.79
C SER A 9 44.68 -45.11 9.02
N GLY A 10 43.48 -45.66 9.21
CA GLY A 10 43.16 -46.49 10.38
C GLY A 10 43.23 -45.70 11.70
N SER A 11 43.98 -46.19 12.69
CA SER A 11 44.14 -45.56 14.01
C SER A 11 45.32 -44.58 14.12
N SER A 12 46.06 -44.34 13.04
CA SER A 12 47.19 -43.40 12.99
C SER A 12 46.88 -42.21 12.08
N ALA A 13 47.16 -41.00 12.55
CA ALA A 13 47.13 -39.78 11.75
C ALA A 13 48.55 -39.41 11.31
N GLU A 14 48.77 -39.30 10.01
CA GLU A 14 50.02 -38.81 9.43
C GLU A 14 49.81 -37.34 9.04
N ILE A 15 50.73 -36.49 9.47
CA ILE A 15 50.60 -35.03 9.45
C ILE A 15 51.77 -34.47 8.64
N ASP A 16 51.48 -34.05 7.40
CA ASP A 16 52.47 -33.44 6.51
C ASP A 16 52.44 -31.91 6.64
N LEU A 17 53.61 -31.30 6.81
CA LEU A 17 53.77 -29.84 6.79
C LEU A 17 53.79 -29.37 5.32
N ILE A 18 52.81 -28.57 4.93
CA ILE A 18 52.64 -28.05 3.58
C ILE A 18 52.63 -26.51 3.61
N GLY A 19 53.74 -25.87 3.26
CA GLY A 19 53.81 -24.43 3.02
C GLY A 19 55.04 -23.77 3.63
N GLU A 20 55.11 -22.44 3.51
CA GLU A 20 56.24 -21.63 3.99
C GLU A 20 56.19 -21.45 5.52
N VAL A 21 57.35 -21.48 6.17
CA VAL A 21 57.46 -21.23 7.61
C VAL A 21 57.41 -19.73 7.87
N GLU A 22 56.38 -19.27 8.59
CA GLU A 22 56.25 -17.88 9.03
C GLU A 22 56.44 -17.69 10.56
N VAL A 23 56.80 -16.50 11.00
CA VAL A 23 56.82 -16.15 12.43
C VAL A 23 55.42 -15.73 12.86
N ASN A 24 54.97 -16.16 14.05
CA ASN A 24 53.66 -15.75 14.58
C ASN A 24 53.64 -14.23 14.80
N PRO A 25 52.85 -13.45 14.05
CA PRO A 25 52.87 -12.00 14.16
C PRO A 25 52.20 -11.51 15.46
N VAL A 26 51.29 -12.30 16.07
CA VAL A 26 50.70 -11.98 17.37
C VAL A 26 51.70 -12.15 18.51
N LEU A 27 52.67 -13.06 18.39
CA LEU A 27 53.77 -13.14 19.34
C LEU A 27 54.58 -11.84 19.34
N LEU A 28 54.92 -11.34 18.15
CA LEU A 28 55.67 -10.08 18.01
C LEU A 28 54.88 -8.89 18.57
N TYR A 29 53.57 -8.85 18.31
CA TYR A 29 52.66 -7.86 18.88
C TYR A 29 52.59 -7.94 20.41
N ALA A 30 52.47 -9.15 20.98
CA ALA A 30 52.40 -9.36 22.42
C ALA A 30 53.70 -8.96 23.12
N LEU A 31 54.87 -9.29 22.53
CA LEU A 31 56.17 -8.87 23.04
C LEU A 31 56.30 -7.34 23.10
N ASN A 32 55.85 -6.64 22.05
CA ASN A 32 55.87 -5.18 22.05
C ASN A 32 54.87 -4.60 23.08
N ARG A 33 53.61 -5.08 23.10
CA ARG A 33 52.55 -4.53 23.97
C ARG A 33 52.70 -4.86 25.45
N GLN A 34 53.03 -6.09 25.81
CA GLN A 34 53.06 -6.55 27.21
C GLN A 34 54.43 -6.34 27.86
N TYR A 35 55.51 -6.40 27.07
CA TYR A 35 56.88 -6.41 27.59
C TYR A 35 57.72 -5.22 27.12
N GLY A 36 57.16 -4.29 26.31
CA GLY A 36 57.84 -3.06 25.88
C GLY A 36 59.02 -3.29 24.94
N VAL A 37 59.07 -4.45 24.29
CA VAL A 37 60.13 -4.78 23.31
C VAL A 37 59.79 -4.08 22.01
N ASP A 38 60.36 -2.88 21.80
CA ASP A 38 60.11 -2.05 20.61
C ASP A 38 60.78 -2.65 19.37
N LEU A 39 60.15 -3.72 18.85
CA LEU A 39 60.52 -4.41 17.64
C LEU A 39 59.55 -3.97 16.54
N ASP A 40 60.09 -3.37 15.48
CA ASP A 40 59.37 -3.16 14.23
C ASP A 40 58.97 -4.53 13.66
N ALA A 41 57.71 -4.91 13.89
CA ALA A 41 57.19 -6.24 13.61
C ALA A 41 57.21 -6.57 12.11
N ASP A 42 56.99 -5.58 11.23
CA ASP A 42 56.94 -5.79 9.79
C ASP A 42 58.36 -5.97 9.22
N ARG A 43 59.30 -5.12 9.65
CA ARG A 43 60.70 -5.25 9.25
C ARG A 43 61.33 -6.53 9.81
N MET A 44 61.03 -6.87 11.05
CA MET A 44 61.53 -8.09 11.67
C MET A 44 60.91 -9.34 11.04
N ALA A 45 59.62 -9.31 10.67
CA ALA A 45 59.01 -10.39 9.92
C ALA A 45 59.72 -10.58 8.58
N GLU A 46 59.99 -9.52 7.80
CA GLU A 46 60.74 -9.61 6.54
C GLU A 46 62.17 -10.14 6.73
N GLU A 47 62.89 -9.66 7.75
CA GLU A 47 64.26 -10.12 8.08
C GLU A 47 64.26 -11.61 8.49
N LEU A 48 63.31 -12.03 9.33
CA LEU A 48 63.17 -13.42 9.77
C LEU A 48 62.70 -14.33 8.62
N GLN A 49 61.82 -13.86 7.73
CA GLN A 49 61.41 -14.62 6.54
C GLN A 49 62.53 -14.76 5.52
N ALA A 50 63.36 -13.73 5.34
CA ALA A 50 64.57 -13.83 4.51
C ALA A 50 65.54 -14.88 5.07
N LEU A 51 65.73 -14.91 6.39
CA LEU A 51 66.53 -15.93 7.09
C LEU A 51 65.97 -17.36 6.92
N VAL A 52 64.65 -17.50 6.95
CA VAL A 52 63.97 -18.79 6.74
C VAL A 52 64.10 -19.26 5.28
N ALA A 53 64.07 -18.35 4.31
CA ALA A 53 64.19 -18.66 2.88
C ALA A 53 65.59 -19.18 2.48
N GLU A 54 66.61 -18.98 3.31
CA GLU A 54 67.99 -19.47 3.07
C GLU A 54 68.21 -20.95 3.43
N VAL A 55 67.24 -21.60 4.09
CA VAL A 55 67.37 -22.97 4.63
C VAL A 55 66.18 -23.80 4.18
N GLU A 56 66.39 -25.04 3.73
CA GLU A 56 65.29 -25.92 3.29
C GLU A 56 64.70 -26.79 4.42
N ASP A 57 65.48 -27.10 5.47
CA ASP A 57 65.03 -27.94 6.60
C ASP A 57 64.20 -27.13 7.62
N PRO A 58 62.90 -27.46 7.84
CA PRO A 58 62.04 -26.78 8.81
C PRO A 58 62.57 -26.81 10.25
N ALA A 59 63.25 -27.88 10.66
CA ALA A 59 63.80 -27.98 12.02
C ALA A 59 64.95 -26.97 12.24
N GLU A 60 65.75 -26.74 11.20
CA GLU A 60 66.83 -25.77 11.24
C GLU A 60 66.34 -24.33 11.04
N GLN A 61 65.30 -24.12 10.22
CA GLN A 61 64.58 -22.85 10.12
C GLN A 61 64.07 -22.38 11.49
N VAL A 62 63.40 -23.27 12.24
CA VAL A 62 62.88 -22.96 13.58
C VAL A 62 64.01 -22.57 14.54
N LYS A 63 65.11 -23.32 14.59
CA LYS A 63 66.27 -23.01 15.46
C LYS A 63 66.88 -21.64 15.18
N ARG A 64 67.02 -21.26 13.90
CA ARG A 64 67.57 -19.94 13.53
C ARG A 64 66.64 -18.79 13.93
N VAL A 65 65.35 -18.92 13.66
CA VAL A 65 64.34 -17.94 14.07
C VAL A 65 64.33 -17.76 15.59
N TYR A 66 64.44 -18.88 16.31
CA TYR A 66 64.46 -18.90 17.77
C TYR A 66 65.70 -18.21 18.36
N GLY A 67 66.88 -18.47 17.79
CA GLY A 67 68.13 -17.83 18.22
C GLY A 67 68.10 -16.31 18.01
N GLU A 68 67.60 -15.86 16.86
CA GLU A 68 67.48 -14.43 16.55
C GLU A 68 66.47 -13.72 17.46
N LEU A 69 65.31 -14.34 17.76
CA LEU A 69 64.35 -13.82 18.74
C LEU A 69 64.95 -13.79 20.16
N ALA A 70 65.63 -14.87 20.54
CA ALA A 70 66.55 -15.03 21.67
C ALA A 70 67.37 -13.75 21.95
N GLU A 71 68.22 -13.45 20.98
CA GLU A 71 69.20 -12.38 21.06
C GLU A 71 68.54 -11.01 21.10
N ARG A 72 67.49 -10.79 20.30
CA ARG A 72 66.78 -9.51 20.25
C ARG A 72 66.03 -9.21 21.54
N VAL A 73 65.33 -10.18 22.13
CA VAL A 73 64.66 -9.99 23.43
C VAL A 73 65.69 -9.73 24.54
N GLY A 74 66.84 -10.42 24.50
CA GLY A 74 67.96 -10.18 25.41
C GLY A 74 68.52 -8.75 25.36
N ARG A 75 68.52 -8.11 24.19
CA ARG A 75 68.95 -6.69 24.03
C ARG A 75 68.03 -5.69 24.72
N HIS A 76 66.82 -6.08 25.11
CA HIS A 76 65.85 -5.26 25.84
C HIS A 76 65.82 -5.54 27.36
N ASN A 77 66.90 -6.11 27.93
CA ASN A 77 67.00 -6.45 29.36
C ASN A 77 65.92 -7.45 29.86
N LEU A 78 65.37 -8.26 28.95
CA LEU A 78 64.42 -9.31 29.29
C LEU A 78 65.09 -10.68 29.21
N SER A 79 64.84 -11.52 30.21
CA SER A 79 65.17 -12.94 30.17
C SER A 79 64.00 -13.67 29.53
N ALA A 80 64.23 -14.28 28.36
CA ALA A 80 63.26 -15.15 27.71
C ALA A 80 63.76 -16.59 27.80
N ASP A 81 63.00 -17.44 28.49
CA ASP A 81 63.14 -18.89 28.38
C ASP A 81 62.08 -19.37 27.40
N LEU A 82 62.53 -19.86 26.26
CA LEU A 82 61.66 -20.35 25.22
C LEU A 82 61.69 -21.89 25.30
N GLU A 83 60.54 -22.55 25.17
CA GLU A 83 60.45 -24.02 25.10
C GLU A 83 60.18 -24.52 23.67
N ASP A 84 60.91 -25.55 23.24
CA ASP A 84 60.68 -26.23 21.95
C ASP A 84 59.48 -27.17 22.03
N ARG A 85 58.35 -26.76 21.44
CA ARG A 85 57.10 -27.54 21.40
C ARG A 85 56.44 -27.45 20.03
N VAL A 86 55.94 -28.59 19.56
CA VAL A 86 55.05 -28.66 18.39
C VAL A 86 53.60 -28.63 18.85
N LEU A 87 52.87 -27.60 18.45
CA LEU A 87 51.46 -27.43 18.75
C LEU A 87 50.66 -27.47 17.44
N VAL A 88 49.66 -28.33 17.37
CA VAL A 88 48.73 -28.40 16.23
C VAL A 88 47.42 -27.73 16.64
N GLY A 89 47.07 -26.66 15.95
CA GLY A 89 45.88 -25.86 16.21
C GLY A 89 45.55 -24.96 15.02
N ILE A 90 44.41 -24.30 15.06
CA ILE A 90 43.91 -23.47 13.95
C ILE A 90 44.63 -22.11 13.88
N PHE A 91 45.31 -21.68 14.96
CA PHE A 91 46.11 -20.46 15.09
C PHE A 91 45.81 -19.38 14.04
N SER A 92 44.63 -18.76 14.12
CA SER A 92 44.21 -17.72 13.18
C SER A 92 44.65 -16.33 13.66
N PHE A 93 45.50 -15.67 12.88
CA PHE A 93 45.94 -14.28 13.11
C PHE A 93 45.30 -13.31 12.10
N GLU A 94 44.22 -13.74 11.46
CA GLU A 94 43.60 -13.03 10.34
C GLU A 94 43.05 -11.65 10.72
N LYS A 95 42.68 -11.43 11.99
CA LYS A 95 42.17 -10.13 12.49
C LYS A 95 43.27 -9.10 12.81
N LEU A 96 44.55 -9.46 12.82
CA LEU A 96 45.63 -8.52 13.21
C LEU A 96 45.73 -7.26 12.31
N PRO A 97 45.60 -7.34 10.96
CA PRO A 97 45.56 -6.14 10.11
C PRO A 97 44.44 -5.17 10.48
N MET A 98 43.27 -5.68 10.87
CA MET A 98 42.13 -4.88 11.29
C MET A 98 42.39 -4.18 12.64
N VAL A 99 43.03 -4.87 13.59
CA VAL A 99 43.47 -4.25 14.86
C VAL A 99 44.45 -3.10 14.59
N ASN A 100 45.39 -3.29 13.67
CA ASN A 100 46.35 -2.26 13.29
C ASN A 100 45.66 -1.07 12.61
N ASP A 101 44.71 -1.30 11.73
CA ASP A 101 43.90 -0.25 11.10
C ASP A 101 43.18 0.60 12.15
N LEU A 102 42.48 -0.02 13.08
CA LEU A 102 41.71 0.68 14.11
C LEU A 102 42.62 1.49 15.06
N ARG A 103 43.81 0.95 15.39
CA ARG A 103 44.76 1.63 16.26
C ARG A 103 45.46 2.80 15.58
N ASN A 104 45.86 2.61 14.32
CA ASN A 104 46.75 3.55 13.63
C ASN A 104 45.98 4.63 12.84
N SER A 105 44.65 4.53 12.73
CA SER A 105 43.82 5.40 11.86
C SER A 105 42.80 6.23 12.64
N VAL A 106 43.13 6.65 13.86
CA VAL A 106 42.22 7.37 14.77
C VAL A 106 41.62 8.63 14.13
N ASP A 107 42.43 9.44 13.45
CA ASP A 107 41.95 10.66 12.77
C ASP A 107 40.95 10.34 11.64
N LEU A 108 41.17 9.23 10.94
CA LEU A 108 40.29 8.78 9.86
C LEU A 108 38.94 8.30 10.41
N LEU A 109 38.96 7.60 11.54
CA LEU A 109 37.77 7.14 12.26
C LEU A 109 36.97 8.33 12.81
N ALA A 110 37.64 9.27 13.49
CA ALA A 110 37.01 10.42 14.13
C ALA A 110 36.38 11.40 13.12
N SER A 111 36.91 11.48 11.91
CA SER A 111 36.41 12.36 10.85
C SER A 111 35.18 11.81 10.11
N HIS A 112 34.69 10.61 10.44
CA HIS A 112 33.52 10.00 9.80
C HIS A 112 32.29 10.10 10.72
N ASP A 113 31.27 10.84 10.29
CA ASP A 113 30.10 11.18 11.13
C ASP A 113 29.37 9.95 11.69
N VAL A 114 29.19 8.91 10.88
CA VAL A 114 28.59 7.63 11.33
C VAL A 114 29.43 6.94 12.41
N ILE A 115 30.76 6.94 12.30
CA ILE A 115 31.64 6.32 13.30
C ILE A 115 31.64 7.14 14.59
N ALA A 116 31.67 8.47 14.47
CA ALA A 116 31.55 9.36 15.62
C ALA A 116 30.20 9.21 16.34
N ALA A 117 29.10 9.09 15.58
CA ALA A 117 27.77 8.83 16.13
C ALA A 117 27.69 7.46 16.83
N ALA A 118 28.25 6.41 16.20
CA ALA A 118 28.36 5.09 16.81
C ALA A 118 29.15 5.14 18.12
N ALA A 119 30.25 5.91 18.17
CA ALA A 119 31.05 6.13 19.37
C ALA A 119 30.36 6.99 20.45
N GLY A 120 29.11 7.40 20.25
CA GLY A 120 28.30 8.11 21.24
C GLY A 120 28.47 9.64 21.21
N VAL A 121 29.06 10.22 20.16
CA VAL A 121 29.24 11.68 20.04
C VAL A 121 27.89 12.34 19.69
N PRO A 122 27.27 13.14 20.58
CA PRO A 122 25.91 13.67 20.36
C PRO A 122 25.79 14.58 19.14
N THR A 123 26.80 15.44 18.92
CA THR A 123 26.82 16.39 17.80
C THR A 123 26.84 15.70 16.44
N ALA A 124 27.45 14.51 16.34
CA ALA A 124 27.45 13.73 15.10
C ALA A 124 26.06 13.12 14.83
N THR A 125 25.41 12.59 15.86
CA THR A 125 24.03 12.08 15.77
C THR A 125 23.03 13.18 15.39
N GLU A 126 23.18 14.37 15.97
CA GLU A 126 22.37 15.54 15.62
C GLU A 126 22.62 15.99 14.17
N ALA A 127 23.88 16.02 13.71
CA ALA A 127 24.21 16.36 12.34
C ALA A 127 23.59 15.38 11.33
N LEU A 128 23.63 14.06 11.62
CA LEU A 128 22.98 13.04 10.79
C LEU A 128 21.46 13.26 10.73
N ARG A 129 20.80 13.51 11.87
CA ARG A 129 19.36 13.80 11.93
C ARG A 129 18.99 15.08 11.20
N ALA A 130 19.76 16.15 11.38
CA ALA A 130 19.54 17.43 10.72
C ALA A 130 19.67 17.33 9.19
N SER A 131 20.64 16.55 8.70
CA SER A 131 20.82 16.31 7.26
C SER A 131 19.65 15.57 6.60
N ALA A 132 18.84 14.87 7.39
CA ALA A 132 17.77 14.01 6.93
C ALA A 132 16.35 14.55 7.20
N ALA A 133 16.18 15.57 8.05
CA ALA A 133 14.86 15.98 8.57
C ALA A 133 13.84 16.38 7.49
N ASP A 134 14.30 17.00 6.41
CA ASP A 134 13.47 17.44 5.28
C ASP A 134 13.68 16.59 4.02
N TYR A 135 14.53 15.57 4.08
CA TYR A 135 14.81 14.72 2.92
C TYR A 135 13.64 13.75 2.69
N ARG A 136 13.09 13.77 1.47
CA ARG A 136 12.19 12.75 0.97
C ARG A 136 12.76 12.21 -0.35
N PRO A 137 12.87 10.89 -0.51
CA PRO A 137 13.29 10.32 -1.77
C PRO A 137 12.28 10.68 -2.87
N ALA A 138 12.77 10.85 -4.09
CA ALA A 138 11.89 10.98 -5.26
C ALA A 138 11.00 9.75 -5.39
N GLU A 139 9.72 9.95 -5.70
CA GLU A 139 8.84 8.83 -5.98
C GLU A 139 9.23 8.18 -7.32
N PRO A 140 9.06 6.84 -7.46
CA PRO A 140 9.39 6.09 -8.67
C PRO A 140 8.96 6.75 -9.99
N ASP A 141 7.75 7.29 -10.03
CA ASP A 141 7.15 7.82 -11.24
C ASP A 141 7.70 9.20 -11.62
N ASP A 142 8.26 9.94 -10.65
CA ASP A 142 8.87 11.26 -10.85
C ASP A 142 10.30 11.18 -11.41
N VAL A 143 10.95 10.01 -11.29
CA VAL A 143 12.30 9.80 -11.83
C VAL A 143 12.23 9.72 -13.36
N HIS A 144 12.85 10.69 -14.02
CA HIS A 144 12.91 10.72 -15.47
C HIS A 144 13.72 9.51 -16.00
N PRO A 145 13.27 8.79 -17.04
CA PRO A 145 13.98 7.59 -17.53
C PRO A 145 15.44 7.83 -17.95
N ARG A 146 15.80 9.07 -18.33
CA ARG A 146 17.20 9.43 -18.63
C ARG A 146 18.12 9.36 -17.40
N ASP A 147 17.60 9.53 -16.20
CA ASP A 147 18.37 9.54 -14.95
C ASP A 147 18.26 8.22 -14.17
N GLU A 148 17.40 7.32 -14.66
CA GLU A 148 17.20 5.96 -14.16
C GLU A 148 18.22 4.99 -14.79
N PHE A 149 18.95 4.26 -13.94
CA PHE A 149 19.96 3.26 -14.32
C PHE A 149 19.68 1.90 -13.66
N LEU A 150 18.41 1.58 -13.44
CA LEU A 150 18.01 0.28 -12.92
C LEU A 150 18.22 -0.78 -14.00
N VAL A 151 18.88 -1.88 -13.64
CA VAL A 151 19.23 -2.98 -14.57
C VAL A 151 18.40 -4.22 -14.32
N MET A 152 17.71 -4.26 -13.18
CA MET A 152 16.73 -5.26 -12.82
C MET A 152 15.46 -4.57 -12.34
N ASP A 153 14.32 -5.25 -12.47
CA ASP A 153 13.06 -4.81 -11.90
C ASP A 153 13.23 -4.35 -10.45
N ALA A 154 12.51 -3.32 -10.03
CA ALA A 154 12.46 -2.89 -8.65
C ALA A 154 11.07 -2.34 -8.33
N ASP A 155 10.45 -2.83 -7.27
CA ASP A 155 9.20 -2.24 -6.77
C ASP A 155 9.46 -0.85 -6.15
N SER A 156 8.38 -0.11 -5.88
CA SER A 156 8.45 1.22 -5.26
C SER A 156 9.26 1.27 -3.96
N SER A 157 9.20 0.26 -3.09
CA SER A 157 9.98 0.24 -1.84
C SER A 157 11.48 0.09 -2.11
N GLN A 158 11.85 -0.75 -3.08
CA GLN A 158 13.24 -0.88 -3.53
C GLN A 158 13.75 0.38 -4.23
N GLN A 159 12.93 1.00 -5.09
CA GLN A 159 13.31 2.22 -5.81
C GLN A 159 13.49 3.43 -4.90
N ARG A 160 12.65 3.59 -3.86
CA ARG A 160 12.85 4.63 -2.84
C ARG A 160 14.16 4.44 -2.10
N ALA A 161 14.49 3.20 -1.71
CA ALA A 161 15.78 2.90 -1.09
C ALA A 161 16.96 3.22 -2.03
N ILE A 162 16.86 2.85 -3.32
CA ILE A 162 17.88 3.16 -4.33
C ILE A 162 18.04 4.68 -4.50
N SER A 163 16.94 5.43 -4.57
CA SER A 163 16.96 6.90 -4.74
C SER A 163 17.64 7.60 -3.56
N SER A 164 17.31 7.21 -2.32
CA SER A 164 18.00 7.70 -1.11
C SER A 164 19.51 7.50 -1.16
N VAL A 165 19.96 6.33 -1.63
CA VAL A 165 21.39 6.05 -1.79
C VAL A 165 22.00 6.93 -2.89
N LEU A 166 21.32 7.07 -4.02
CA LEU A 166 21.84 7.83 -5.15
C LEU A 166 21.89 9.35 -4.90
N ASP A 167 21.09 9.84 -3.95
CA ASP A 167 21.10 11.23 -3.47
C ASP A 167 22.12 11.51 -2.36
N GLY A 168 22.88 10.48 -1.96
CA GLY A 168 24.02 10.62 -1.03
C GLY A 168 23.69 10.39 0.45
N GLN A 169 22.48 9.92 0.78
CA GLN A 169 22.09 9.65 2.17
C GLN A 169 22.75 8.37 2.72
N HIS A 170 23.04 8.33 4.02
CA HIS A 170 23.32 7.06 4.70
C HIS A 170 22.02 6.28 4.85
N VAL A 171 21.98 5.01 4.44
CA VAL A 171 20.73 4.25 4.35
C VAL A 171 20.82 2.91 5.07
N VAL A 172 19.78 2.60 5.84
CA VAL A 172 19.50 1.26 6.36
C VAL A 172 18.40 0.63 5.50
N ILE A 173 18.68 -0.53 4.93
CA ILE A 173 17.71 -1.32 4.15
C ILE A 173 17.32 -2.54 4.97
N GLN A 174 16.12 -2.53 5.53
CA GLN A 174 15.51 -3.68 6.15
C GLN A 174 14.85 -4.53 5.06
N GLY A 175 15.45 -5.67 4.74
CA GLY A 175 14.94 -6.57 3.73
C GLY A 175 14.57 -7.91 4.33
N PRO A 176 13.28 -8.16 4.61
CA PRO A 176 12.80 -9.48 5.01
C PRO A 176 13.15 -10.60 3.99
N PRO A 177 12.96 -11.89 4.33
CA PRO A 177 13.26 -12.99 3.42
C PRO A 177 12.46 -12.87 2.13
N GLY A 178 13.12 -13.04 0.99
CA GLY A 178 12.45 -13.04 -0.31
C GLY A 178 12.06 -11.67 -0.87
N THR A 179 12.43 -10.56 -0.23
CA THR A 179 12.05 -9.19 -0.68
C THR A 179 13.01 -8.55 -1.69
N GLY A 180 13.92 -9.33 -2.28
CA GLY A 180 14.81 -8.84 -3.33
C GLY A 180 16.00 -7.98 -2.85
N LYS A 181 16.49 -8.17 -1.61
CA LYS A 181 17.71 -7.48 -1.11
C LYS A 181 18.88 -7.46 -2.08
N SER A 182 19.34 -8.63 -2.53
CA SER A 182 20.49 -8.72 -3.44
C SER A 182 20.22 -8.10 -4.81
N GLN A 183 18.95 -8.03 -5.25
CA GLN A 183 18.53 -7.33 -6.46
C GLN A 183 18.57 -5.81 -6.28
N THR A 184 18.11 -5.33 -5.12
CA THR A 184 18.24 -3.91 -4.74
C THR A 184 19.71 -3.50 -4.70
N ILE A 185 20.58 -4.30 -4.08
CA ILE A 185 22.02 -4.04 -4.03
C ILE A 185 22.65 -4.05 -5.43
N ALA A 186 22.28 -5.00 -6.30
CA ALA A 186 22.76 -5.02 -7.68
C ALA A 186 22.36 -3.75 -8.45
N ASN A 187 21.13 -3.28 -8.29
CA ASN A 187 20.65 -2.01 -8.86
C ASN A 187 21.39 -0.80 -8.28
N ILE A 188 21.65 -0.75 -6.96
CA ILE A 188 22.47 0.29 -6.33
C ILE A 188 23.88 0.31 -6.95
N ILE A 189 24.52 -0.86 -7.08
CA ILE A 189 25.86 -0.98 -7.65
C ILE A 189 25.88 -0.48 -9.10
N ALA A 190 24.93 -0.93 -9.92
CA ALA A 190 24.85 -0.53 -11.33
C ALA A 190 24.62 0.98 -11.48
N ALA A 191 23.66 1.54 -10.75
CA ALA A 191 23.34 2.96 -10.82
C ALA A 191 24.46 3.85 -10.24
N ALA A 192 25.06 3.46 -9.12
CA ALA A 192 26.18 4.19 -8.53
C ALA A 192 27.42 4.13 -9.44
N ALA A 193 27.72 2.98 -10.06
CA ALA A 193 28.79 2.84 -11.05
C ALA A 193 28.52 3.70 -12.29
N ALA A 194 27.26 3.75 -12.76
CA ALA A 194 26.82 4.62 -13.85
C ALA A 194 26.82 6.11 -13.50
N ARG A 195 26.87 6.49 -12.21
CA ARG A 195 27.14 7.85 -11.72
C ARG A 195 28.60 8.10 -11.35
N GLY A 196 29.47 7.09 -11.52
CA GLY A 196 30.92 7.22 -11.32
C GLY A 196 31.38 7.11 -9.87
N LYS A 197 30.54 6.54 -9.00
CA LYS A 197 30.90 6.28 -7.61
C LYS A 197 31.84 5.08 -7.52
N ARG A 198 32.81 5.18 -6.61
CA ARG A 198 33.69 4.08 -6.21
C ARG A 198 33.04 3.33 -5.06
N ILE A 199 32.81 2.04 -5.22
CA ILE A 199 31.95 1.24 -4.34
C ILE A 199 32.78 0.14 -3.67
N LEU A 200 32.66 0.04 -2.34
CA LEU A 200 33.13 -1.10 -1.58
C LEU A 200 31.91 -1.93 -1.16
N PHE A 201 31.81 -3.15 -1.68
CA PHE A 201 30.77 -4.11 -1.32
C PHE A 201 31.32 -5.13 -0.33
N VAL A 202 30.76 -5.15 0.88
CA VAL A 202 31.25 -5.94 2.00
C VAL A 202 30.23 -6.99 2.39
N ALA A 203 30.65 -8.24 2.47
CA ALA A 203 29.84 -9.32 3.03
C ALA A 203 30.70 -10.38 3.71
N GLU A 204 30.21 -10.92 4.82
CA GLU A 204 30.90 -11.95 5.58
C GLU A 204 30.95 -13.28 4.80
N LYS A 205 29.80 -13.68 4.24
CA LYS A 205 29.62 -14.97 3.55
C LYS A 205 29.78 -14.83 2.03
N ARG A 206 30.49 -15.79 1.44
CA ARG A 206 30.66 -15.92 -0.03
C ARG A 206 29.33 -15.93 -0.79
N ALA A 207 28.33 -16.62 -0.25
CA ALA A 207 27.01 -16.76 -0.87
C ALA A 207 26.31 -15.41 -1.10
N ALA A 208 26.53 -14.40 -0.24
CA ALA A 208 25.96 -13.06 -0.42
C ALA A 208 26.59 -12.35 -1.64
N ILE A 209 27.91 -12.46 -1.80
CA ILE A 209 28.62 -11.91 -2.96
C ILE A 209 28.23 -12.60 -4.25
N GLU A 210 28.12 -13.92 -4.23
CA GLU A 210 27.66 -14.71 -5.39
C GLU A 210 26.23 -14.34 -5.76
N ALA A 211 25.33 -14.13 -4.80
CA ALA A 211 23.95 -13.74 -5.06
C ALA A 211 23.84 -12.39 -5.79
N VAL A 212 24.67 -11.40 -5.46
CA VAL A 212 24.69 -10.11 -6.16
C VAL A 212 25.43 -10.21 -7.50
N THR A 213 26.57 -10.92 -7.54
CA THR A 213 27.38 -11.05 -8.75
C THR A 213 26.65 -11.83 -9.85
N GLN A 214 25.92 -12.89 -9.50
CA GLN A 214 25.10 -13.66 -10.44
C GLN A 214 23.97 -12.82 -11.04
N ARG A 215 23.37 -11.91 -10.26
CA ARG A 215 22.37 -10.97 -10.77
C ARG A 215 22.95 -9.97 -11.76
N LEU A 216 24.15 -9.46 -11.47
CA LEU A 216 24.90 -8.62 -12.41
C LEU A 216 25.37 -9.40 -13.64
N GLU A 217 25.67 -10.69 -13.51
CA GLU A 217 26.04 -11.57 -14.62
C GLU A 217 24.89 -11.75 -15.62
N GLN A 218 23.66 -11.90 -15.13
CA GLN A 218 22.44 -12.00 -15.96
C GLN A 218 22.23 -10.78 -16.88
N VAL A 219 22.82 -9.64 -16.56
CA VAL A 219 22.74 -8.39 -17.34
C VAL A 219 24.10 -7.96 -17.91
N ASP A 220 25.09 -8.85 -17.97
CA ASP A 220 26.45 -8.60 -18.45
C ASP A 220 27.19 -7.45 -17.73
N LEU A 221 26.99 -7.31 -16.41
CA LEU A 221 27.66 -6.30 -15.56
C LEU A 221 28.60 -6.90 -14.50
N HIS A 222 28.73 -8.23 -14.42
CA HIS A 222 29.63 -8.89 -13.48
C HIS A 222 31.10 -8.43 -13.61
N HIS A 223 31.52 -8.04 -14.82
CA HIS A 223 32.88 -7.54 -15.08
C HIS A 223 33.16 -6.15 -14.48
N LEU A 224 32.17 -5.50 -13.87
CA LEU A 224 32.34 -4.26 -13.09
C LEU A 224 32.69 -4.53 -11.63
N VAL A 225 32.43 -5.76 -11.15
CA VAL A 225 32.74 -6.18 -9.79
C VAL A 225 34.15 -6.76 -9.77
N PHE A 226 34.96 -6.27 -8.86
CA PHE A 226 36.25 -6.83 -8.52
C PHE A 226 36.08 -7.79 -7.34
N ASP A 227 35.95 -9.07 -7.64
CA ASP A 227 35.73 -10.09 -6.62
C ASP A 227 37.06 -10.46 -5.95
N LEU A 228 37.17 -10.05 -4.68
CA LEU A 228 38.36 -10.23 -3.86
C LEU A 228 38.04 -10.96 -2.54
N HIS A 229 36.91 -11.65 -2.45
CA HIS A 229 36.49 -12.32 -1.20
C HIS A 229 37.37 -13.51 -0.81
N GLU A 230 37.93 -14.24 -1.78
CA GLU A 230 38.71 -15.45 -1.49
C GLU A 230 39.97 -15.16 -0.67
N GLN A 231 40.17 -15.93 0.40
CA GLN A 231 41.34 -15.78 1.27
C GLN A 231 42.68 -16.02 0.54
N LYS A 232 42.67 -16.79 -0.57
CA LYS A 232 43.85 -17.18 -1.38
C LYS A 232 43.75 -16.75 -2.86
N LEU A 233 43.44 -15.48 -3.12
CA LEU A 233 43.49 -14.95 -4.50
C LEU A 233 44.91 -15.00 -5.09
N SER A 234 45.03 -15.54 -6.31
CA SER A 234 46.29 -15.45 -7.04
C SER A 234 46.45 -14.05 -7.64
N LYS A 235 47.64 -13.46 -7.51
CA LYS A 235 47.99 -12.16 -8.12
C LYS A 235 47.77 -12.14 -9.64
N LYS A 236 47.80 -13.32 -10.28
CA LYS A 236 47.53 -13.53 -11.69
C LYS A 236 46.06 -13.31 -12.05
N GLN A 237 45.13 -13.92 -11.30
CA GLN A 237 43.69 -13.74 -11.52
C GLN A 237 43.27 -12.27 -11.41
N VAL A 238 43.88 -11.54 -10.47
CA VAL A 238 43.68 -10.08 -10.33
C VAL A 238 44.08 -9.33 -11.60
N ALA A 239 45.27 -9.60 -12.14
CA ALA A 239 45.73 -8.95 -13.37
C ALA A 239 44.86 -9.33 -14.59
N GLU A 240 44.37 -10.56 -14.65
CA GLU A 240 43.45 -11.04 -15.70
C GLU A 240 42.10 -10.31 -15.66
N GLN A 241 41.50 -10.14 -14.48
CA GLN A 241 40.25 -9.38 -14.33
C GLN A 241 40.38 -7.92 -14.77
N VAL A 242 41.51 -7.29 -14.45
CA VAL A 242 41.80 -5.91 -14.88
C VAL A 242 42.01 -5.85 -16.40
N ALA A 243 42.76 -6.79 -16.97
CA ALA A 243 42.97 -6.87 -18.42
C ALA A 243 41.65 -7.03 -19.18
N GLU A 244 40.75 -7.88 -18.68
CA GLU A 244 39.42 -8.08 -19.23
C GLU A 244 38.60 -6.78 -19.26
N SER A 245 38.56 -6.03 -18.14
CA SER A 245 37.81 -4.77 -18.08
C SER A 245 38.34 -3.72 -19.04
N LEU A 246 39.66 -3.61 -19.20
CA LEU A 246 40.29 -2.69 -20.15
C LEU A 246 39.93 -3.04 -21.61
N ASP A 247 39.97 -4.32 -21.96
CA ASP A 247 39.63 -4.79 -23.31
C ASP A 247 38.15 -4.59 -23.63
N ARG A 248 37.25 -5.00 -22.72
CA ARG A 248 35.80 -4.81 -22.86
C ARG A 248 35.44 -3.33 -23.02
N ALA A 249 35.88 -2.48 -22.09
CA ALA A 249 35.56 -1.07 -22.11
C ALA A 249 35.95 -0.41 -23.44
N SER A 250 37.10 -0.77 -24.02
CA SER A 250 37.58 -0.22 -25.30
C SER A 250 36.65 -0.49 -26.51
N LYS A 251 35.74 -1.46 -26.39
CA LYS A 251 34.82 -1.92 -27.44
C LYS A 251 33.37 -1.46 -27.22
N GLU A 252 33.07 -0.78 -26.11
CA GLU A 252 31.68 -0.42 -25.76
C GLU A 252 31.13 0.73 -26.61
N LEU A 253 30.12 0.41 -27.43
CA LEU A 253 29.43 1.38 -28.30
C LEU A 253 28.35 2.15 -27.53
N PRO A 254 28.03 3.40 -27.95
CA PRO A 254 26.94 4.14 -27.35
C PRO A 254 25.59 3.43 -27.58
N PRO A 255 24.72 3.36 -26.55
CA PRO A 255 23.40 2.74 -26.66
C PRO A 255 22.50 3.55 -27.61
N ARG A 256 21.65 2.86 -28.38
CA ARG A 256 20.64 3.49 -29.24
C ARG A 256 19.36 3.71 -28.46
N ILE A 257 19.10 4.95 -28.05
CA ILE A 257 17.97 5.33 -27.18
C ILE A 257 16.88 6.07 -27.99
N ASP A 258 16.74 5.78 -29.29
CA ASP A 258 15.97 6.52 -30.30
C ASP A 258 14.55 6.94 -29.84
N GLY A 259 14.43 8.11 -29.18
CA GLY A 259 13.20 8.61 -28.57
C GLY A 259 12.58 7.73 -27.47
N LEU A 260 13.26 6.68 -27.00
CA LEU A 260 12.69 5.68 -26.07
C LEU A 260 12.28 6.31 -24.75
N HIS A 261 13.17 7.11 -24.15
CA HIS A 261 12.89 7.74 -22.86
C HIS A 261 11.72 8.73 -22.92
N ASP A 262 11.59 9.47 -24.03
CA ASP A 262 10.51 10.42 -24.22
C ASP A 262 9.17 9.69 -24.41
N ARG A 263 9.16 8.58 -25.17
CA ARG A 263 8.00 7.69 -25.28
C ARG A 263 7.63 7.07 -23.94
N LEU A 264 8.60 6.55 -23.19
CA LEU A 264 8.36 5.94 -21.87
C LEU A 264 7.78 6.95 -20.89
N ALA A 265 8.36 8.15 -20.79
CA ALA A 265 7.86 9.23 -19.94
C ALA A 265 6.44 9.65 -20.31
N GLU A 266 6.15 9.76 -21.61
CA GLU A 266 4.81 10.13 -22.09
C GLU A 266 3.77 9.03 -21.80
N ARG A 267 4.07 7.77 -22.08
CA ARG A 267 3.16 6.66 -21.80
C ARG A 267 2.94 6.45 -20.31
N ARG A 268 3.99 6.61 -19.49
CA ARG A 268 3.87 6.59 -18.02
C ARG A 268 2.89 7.68 -17.54
N ARG A 269 3.03 8.92 -18.05
CA ARG A 269 2.15 10.04 -17.71
C ARG A 269 0.68 9.75 -18.02
N GLN A 270 0.39 9.18 -19.19
CA GLN A 270 -0.98 8.84 -19.61
C GLN A 270 -1.62 7.75 -18.74
N VAL A 271 -0.82 6.79 -18.29
CA VAL A 271 -1.28 5.72 -17.38
C VAL A 271 -1.53 6.25 -15.96
N ILE A 272 -0.70 7.18 -15.48
CA ILE A 272 -0.90 7.87 -14.20
C ILE A 272 -2.14 8.79 -14.25
N GLU A 273 -2.32 9.55 -15.34
CA GLU A 273 -3.45 10.47 -15.49
C GLU A 273 -4.80 9.75 -15.35
N HIS A 274 -4.93 8.54 -15.91
CA HIS A 274 -6.15 7.77 -15.78
C HIS A 274 -6.49 7.40 -14.34
N GLU A 275 -5.51 6.84 -13.64
CA GLU A 275 -5.69 6.44 -12.24
C GLU A 275 -6.00 7.66 -11.36
N HIS A 276 -5.26 8.76 -11.54
CA HIS A 276 -5.50 10.01 -10.82
C HIS A 276 -6.92 10.56 -11.08
N GLU A 277 -7.33 10.71 -12.34
CA GLU A 277 -8.64 11.29 -12.65
C GLU A 277 -9.80 10.39 -12.20
N LEU A 278 -9.62 9.07 -12.20
CA LEU A 278 -10.65 8.14 -11.74
C LEU A 278 -10.86 8.22 -10.22
N HIS A 279 -9.77 8.33 -9.45
CA HIS A 279 -9.78 8.22 -7.99
C HIS A 279 -9.74 9.55 -7.23
N VAL A 280 -9.41 10.67 -7.87
CA VAL A 280 -9.38 11.97 -7.20
C VAL A 280 -10.76 12.38 -6.68
N GLU A 281 -10.84 12.68 -5.39
CA GLU A 281 -12.04 13.24 -4.75
C GLU A 281 -12.25 14.69 -5.17
N ARG A 282 -13.44 15.01 -5.67
CA ARG A 282 -13.74 16.35 -6.23
C ARG A 282 -14.60 17.17 -5.29
N GLU A 283 -14.22 18.44 -5.12
CA GLU A 283 -14.97 19.41 -4.31
C GLU A 283 -16.17 19.99 -5.08
N PRO A 284 -17.31 20.27 -4.40
CA PRO A 284 -17.56 20.19 -2.96
C PRO A 284 -18.09 18.82 -2.46
N TRP A 285 -18.06 17.80 -3.31
CA TRP A 285 -18.76 16.54 -3.04
C TRP A 285 -17.95 15.55 -2.21
N LYS A 286 -16.61 15.61 -2.29
CA LYS A 286 -15.69 14.63 -1.68
C LYS A 286 -16.00 13.20 -2.14
N VAL A 287 -16.29 13.06 -3.44
CA VAL A 287 -16.57 11.77 -4.08
C VAL A 287 -15.76 11.68 -5.38
N SER A 288 -15.08 10.56 -5.61
CA SER A 288 -14.34 10.27 -6.83
C SER A 288 -15.24 9.72 -7.95
N ALA A 289 -14.75 9.68 -9.19
CA ALA A 289 -15.51 9.08 -10.29
C ALA A 289 -15.70 7.56 -10.08
N TYR A 290 -14.68 6.87 -9.54
CA TYR A 290 -14.77 5.47 -9.16
C TYR A 290 -15.90 5.20 -8.15
N GLN A 291 -15.98 6.01 -7.09
CA GLN A 291 -17.02 5.88 -6.06
C GLN A 291 -18.43 6.13 -6.64
N VAL A 292 -18.56 7.01 -7.63
CA VAL A 292 -19.82 7.21 -8.36
C VAL A 292 -20.21 5.94 -9.14
N TYR A 293 -19.28 5.31 -9.86
CA TYR A 293 -19.56 4.05 -10.56
C TYR A 293 -19.95 2.92 -9.60
N GLN A 294 -19.18 2.74 -8.52
CA GLN A 294 -19.48 1.75 -7.47
C GLN A 294 -20.88 1.96 -6.91
N ALA A 295 -21.23 3.20 -6.56
CA ALA A 295 -22.51 3.50 -5.97
C ALA A 295 -23.67 3.26 -6.96
N LEU A 296 -23.54 3.69 -8.22
CA LEU A 296 -24.58 3.47 -9.23
C LEU A 296 -24.79 1.99 -9.56
N LEU A 297 -23.72 1.19 -9.68
CA LEU A 297 -23.80 -0.25 -9.94
C LEU A 297 -24.33 -1.04 -8.73
N GLY A 298 -24.11 -0.55 -7.52
CA GLY A 298 -24.64 -1.15 -6.29
C GLY A 298 -26.08 -0.77 -5.95
N LEU A 299 -26.67 0.22 -6.64
CA LEU A 299 -28.05 0.64 -6.39
C LEU A 299 -29.05 -0.31 -7.10
N PRO A 300 -30.18 -0.65 -6.45
CA PRO A 300 -31.18 -1.49 -7.07
C PRO A 300 -31.91 -0.75 -8.21
N GLU A 301 -32.37 -1.48 -9.23
CA GLU A 301 -33.06 -0.92 -10.40
C GLU A 301 -34.29 -0.06 -10.03
N ARG A 302 -34.95 -0.36 -8.89
CA ARG A 302 -36.07 0.44 -8.36
C ARG A 302 -35.70 1.92 -8.13
N GLY A 303 -34.43 2.22 -7.83
CA GLY A 303 -33.94 3.58 -7.66
C GLY A 303 -33.78 4.36 -8.98
N ALA A 304 -33.74 3.67 -10.12
CA ALA A 304 -33.45 4.31 -11.41
C ALA A 304 -34.56 5.28 -11.81
N ASN A 305 -34.19 6.53 -12.13
CA ASN A 305 -35.13 7.59 -12.47
C ASN A 305 -34.47 8.69 -13.34
N PRO A 306 -35.27 9.51 -14.05
CA PRO A 306 -34.75 10.48 -15.01
C PRO A 306 -34.27 11.80 -14.39
N VAL A 307 -34.38 11.99 -13.07
CA VAL A 307 -34.09 13.29 -12.43
C VAL A 307 -32.58 13.53 -12.40
N ARG A 308 -32.16 14.74 -12.80
CA ARG A 308 -30.77 15.20 -12.77
C ARG A 308 -30.67 16.59 -12.15
N PHE A 309 -29.74 16.76 -11.22
CA PHE A 309 -29.42 18.03 -10.60
C PHE A 309 -28.30 18.70 -11.38
N MET A 310 -28.50 19.95 -11.83
CA MET A 310 -27.50 20.68 -12.62
C MET A 310 -27.16 22.01 -11.97
N GLY A 311 -25.92 22.47 -12.08
CA GLY A 311 -25.51 23.81 -11.63
C GLY A 311 -25.62 24.00 -10.11
N SER A 312 -26.41 24.99 -9.67
CA SER A 312 -26.50 25.39 -8.26
C SER A 312 -27.07 24.30 -7.34
N PRO A 313 -28.23 23.66 -7.65
CA PRO A 313 -28.74 22.52 -6.88
C PRO A 313 -27.71 21.43 -6.61
N LEU A 314 -26.96 21.00 -7.63
CA LEU A 314 -25.93 19.96 -7.46
C LEU A 314 -24.78 20.40 -6.55
N ARG A 315 -24.32 21.67 -6.67
CA ARG A 315 -23.26 22.22 -5.81
C ARG A 315 -23.71 22.41 -4.36
N MET A 316 -24.99 22.72 -4.13
CA MET A 316 -25.57 22.83 -2.78
C MET A 316 -25.67 21.47 -2.09
N LEU A 317 -25.89 20.40 -2.85
CA LEU A 317 -25.81 19.01 -2.38
C LEU A 317 -24.35 18.55 -2.22
N SER A 318 -23.58 19.23 -1.37
CA SER A 318 -22.23 18.80 -0.96
C SER A 318 -22.28 17.44 -0.24
N GLY A 319 -21.15 16.73 -0.14
CA GLY A 319 -21.14 15.38 0.45
C GLY A 319 -21.70 15.30 1.87
N GLN A 320 -21.51 16.36 2.68
CA GLN A 320 -22.11 16.46 4.02
C GLN A 320 -23.61 16.77 3.95
N THR A 321 -24.01 17.73 3.11
CA THR A 321 -25.43 18.12 2.96
C THR A 321 -26.25 16.96 2.42
N PHE A 322 -25.71 16.19 1.48
CA PHE A 322 -26.36 15.03 0.89
C PHE A 322 -26.74 13.99 1.94
N ARG A 323 -25.84 13.62 2.86
CA ARG A 323 -26.15 12.67 3.95
C ARG A 323 -27.29 13.14 4.84
N GLN A 324 -27.37 14.44 5.11
CA GLN A 324 -28.49 15.00 5.87
C GLN A 324 -29.79 14.95 5.08
N VAL A 325 -29.76 15.33 3.80
CA VAL A 325 -30.92 15.30 2.90
C VAL A 325 -31.46 13.88 2.73
N GLU A 326 -30.57 12.89 2.70
CA GLU A 326 -30.95 11.48 2.65
C GLU A 326 -31.80 11.08 3.87
N SER A 327 -31.31 11.39 5.08
CA SER A 327 -32.06 11.14 6.31
C SER A 327 -33.37 11.92 6.37
N ASP A 328 -33.33 13.20 5.98
CA ASP A 328 -34.50 14.07 5.95
C ASP A 328 -35.58 13.55 4.98
N LEU A 329 -35.17 13.02 3.82
CA LEU A 329 -36.09 12.46 2.81
C LEU A 329 -36.76 11.19 3.33
N MET A 330 -35.99 10.30 3.96
CA MET A 330 -36.57 9.10 4.58
C MET A 330 -37.55 9.48 5.70
N GLU A 331 -37.20 10.46 6.54
CA GLU A 331 -38.10 11.00 7.57
C GLU A 331 -39.39 11.57 6.95
N PHE A 332 -39.27 12.35 5.88
CA PHE A 332 -40.40 12.93 5.16
C PHE A 332 -41.38 11.87 4.65
N VAL A 333 -40.87 10.80 4.02
CA VAL A 333 -41.71 9.71 3.50
C VAL A 333 -42.37 8.95 4.66
N ASN A 334 -41.63 8.60 5.71
CA ASN A 334 -42.15 7.89 6.89
C ASN A 334 -43.23 8.68 7.65
N LEU A 335 -43.14 10.01 7.64
CA LEU A 335 -44.16 10.89 8.23
C LEU A 335 -45.44 10.98 7.37
N GLY A 336 -45.42 10.48 6.14
CA GLY A 336 -46.54 10.54 5.19
C GLY A 336 -46.47 11.74 4.24
N GLY A 337 -45.30 12.32 4.03
CA GLY A 337 -45.12 13.52 3.20
C GLY A 337 -45.57 13.35 1.74
N LEU A 338 -45.40 12.16 1.15
CA LEU A 338 -45.88 11.88 -0.21
C LEU A 338 -47.41 11.91 -0.30
N ARG A 339 -48.10 11.38 0.71
CA ARG A 339 -49.57 11.42 0.83
C ARG A 339 -50.08 12.87 0.93
N VAL A 340 -49.39 13.70 1.69
CA VAL A 340 -49.67 15.14 1.81
C VAL A 340 -49.44 15.85 0.47
N ARG A 341 -48.33 15.57 -0.23
CA ARG A 341 -48.03 16.18 -1.53
C ARG A 341 -49.02 15.76 -2.64
N ARG A 342 -49.58 14.53 -2.57
CA ARG A 342 -50.66 14.06 -3.48
C ARG A 342 -52.01 14.75 -3.26
N GLY A 343 -52.26 15.29 -2.07
CA GLY A 343 -53.58 15.78 -1.69
C GLY A 343 -54.50 14.71 -1.07
N ASP A 344 -53.97 13.55 -0.68
CA ASP A 344 -54.76 12.42 -0.14
C ASP A 344 -55.07 12.56 1.37
N SER A 345 -54.69 13.68 1.98
CA SER A 345 -55.07 14.06 3.34
C SER A 345 -55.92 15.32 3.33
N PRO A 346 -56.97 15.41 4.16
CA PRO A 346 -57.72 16.66 4.33
C PRO A 346 -56.86 17.78 4.96
N TRP A 347 -55.67 17.46 5.47
CA TRP A 347 -54.68 18.41 6.00
C TRP A 347 -53.61 18.82 4.98
N SER A 348 -53.70 18.37 3.72
CA SER A 348 -52.61 18.53 2.73
C SER A 348 -52.24 20.00 2.43
N LEU A 349 -53.21 20.91 2.55
CA LEU A 349 -53.02 22.35 2.32
C LEU A 349 -52.68 23.12 3.61
N SER A 350 -52.43 22.43 4.72
CA SER A 350 -52.14 23.07 6.00
C SER A 350 -50.72 23.62 6.03
N GLU A 351 -50.58 24.91 6.33
CA GLU A 351 -49.28 25.59 6.43
C GLU A 351 -48.80 25.75 7.89
N VAL A 352 -49.37 24.98 8.83
CA VAL A 352 -48.98 25.07 10.23
C VAL A 352 -47.53 24.62 10.41
N ARG A 353 -46.75 25.44 11.13
CA ARG A 353 -45.33 25.23 11.43
C ARG A 353 -45.04 25.08 12.92
N ASP A 354 -46.05 25.25 13.76
CA ASP A 354 -45.91 25.33 15.20
C ASP A 354 -46.73 24.26 15.92
N GLU A 355 -46.11 23.56 16.86
CA GLU A 355 -46.74 22.49 17.64
C GLU A 355 -47.82 23.01 18.60
N ASP A 356 -47.66 24.24 19.11
CA ASP A 356 -48.66 24.87 19.98
C ASP A 356 -49.92 25.21 19.20
N ALA A 357 -49.76 25.78 17.99
CA ALA A 357 -50.86 26.00 17.05
C ALA A 357 -51.57 24.68 16.69
N VAL A 358 -50.84 23.58 16.47
CA VAL A 358 -51.46 22.26 16.26
C VAL A 358 -52.27 21.81 17.47
N ARG A 359 -51.71 21.89 18.67
CA ARG A 359 -52.41 21.47 19.90
C ARG A 359 -53.70 22.26 20.11
N GLU A 360 -53.68 23.56 19.84
CA GLU A 360 -54.86 24.41 19.91
C GLU A 360 -55.94 23.97 18.91
N VAL A 361 -55.56 23.75 17.64
CA VAL A 361 -56.50 23.32 16.59
C VAL A 361 -57.06 21.93 16.88
N VAL A 362 -56.25 20.99 17.38
CA VAL A 362 -56.70 19.65 17.74
C VAL A 362 -57.66 19.67 18.93
N ALA A 363 -57.39 20.50 19.94
CA ALA A 363 -58.32 20.68 21.06
C ALA A 363 -59.68 21.18 20.56
N LYS A 364 -59.68 22.23 19.73
CA LYS A 364 -60.91 22.77 19.12
C LYS A 364 -61.62 21.74 18.23
N LEU A 365 -60.88 20.96 17.43
CA LEU A 365 -61.44 19.91 16.58
C LEU A 365 -62.07 18.78 17.40
N ASN A 366 -61.42 18.34 18.49
CA ASN A 366 -61.94 17.28 19.36
C ASN A 366 -63.24 17.72 20.05
N ASP A 367 -63.29 18.96 20.54
CA ASP A 367 -64.49 19.51 21.16
C ASP A 367 -65.62 19.65 20.13
N LEU A 368 -65.30 20.22 18.96
CA LEU A 368 -66.22 20.45 17.85
C LEU A 368 -66.82 19.14 17.33
N ALA A 369 -65.99 18.18 16.91
CA ALA A 369 -66.46 16.91 16.34
C ALA A 369 -67.06 15.94 17.39
N GLY A 370 -66.68 16.09 18.66
CA GLY A 370 -67.12 15.22 19.75
C GLY A 370 -68.52 15.54 20.28
N ARG A 371 -68.66 16.70 20.96
CA ARG A 371 -69.89 17.09 21.66
C ARG A 371 -70.45 18.42 21.17
N THR A 372 -69.61 19.43 20.97
CA THR A 372 -70.05 20.81 20.76
C THR A 372 -70.92 20.95 19.51
N TRP A 373 -70.56 20.30 18.39
CA TRP A 373 -71.39 20.31 17.17
C TRP A 373 -72.74 19.60 17.35
N ARG A 374 -72.75 18.41 17.96
CA ARG A 374 -73.98 17.62 18.16
C ARG A 374 -74.93 18.28 19.15
N ASP A 375 -74.39 18.81 20.24
CA ASP A 375 -75.16 19.53 21.25
C ASP A 375 -75.75 20.81 20.66
N ALA A 376 -74.97 21.56 19.88
CA ALA A 376 -75.47 22.72 19.15
C ALA A 376 -76.56 22.33 18.15
N GLN A 377 -76.37 21.28 17.35
CA GLN A 377 -77.39 20.78 16.42
C GLN A 377 -78.69 20.40 17.14
N SER A 378 -78.59 19.68 18.27
CA SER A 378 -79.75 19.26 19.06
C SER A 378 -80.48 20.46 19.66
N GLU A 379 -79.75 21.39 20.29
CA GLU A 379 -80.32 22.61 20.89
C GLU A 379 -80.95 23.52 19.83
N MET A 380 -80.27 23.73 18.69
CA MET A 380 -80.77 24.53 17.58
C MET A 380 -82.03 23.91 16.94
N ARG A 381 -82.04 22.60 16.69
CA ARG A 381 -83.22 21.87 16.16
C ARG A 381 -84.39 21.91 17.14
N ALA A 382 -84.14 21.71 18.43
CA ALA A 382 -85.17 21.79 19.47
C ALA A 382 -85.69 23.23 19.64
N LEU A 383 -84.84 24.25 19.42
CA LEU A 383 -85.23 25.65 19.47
C LEU A 383 -86.14 26.02 18.30
N VAL A 384 -85.74 25.68 17.06
CA VAL A 384 -86.53 25.95 15.85
C VAL A 384 -87.84 25.14 15.82
N GLY A 385 -87.81 23.89 16.29
CA GLY A 385 -89.02 23.08 16.45
C GLY A 385 -90.02 23.67 17.44
N ARG A 386 -89.55 24.26 18.55
CA ARG A 386 -90.41 25.00 19.50
C ARG A 386 -90.89 26.34 18.95
N ALA A 387 -90.09 26.99 18.11
CA ALA A 387 -90.44 28.24 17.44
C ALA A 387 -91.40 28.05 16.23
N GLY A 388 -91.55 26.83 15.71
CA GLY A 388 -92.37 26.54 14.53
C GLY A 388 -91.76 27.03 13.20
N LEU A 389 -90.43 27.19 13.15
CA LEU A 389 -89.70 27.65 11.97
C LEU A 389 -89.18 26.45 11.13
N ASN A 390 -88.96 26.70 9.84
CA ASN A 390 -88.31 25.79 8.90
C ASN A 390 -86.85 25.62 9.31
N ARG A 391 -86.38 24.38 9.26
CA ARG A 391 -84.99 24.06 9.55
C ARG A 391 -84.09 24.55 8.40
N PRO A 392 -83.07 25.39 8.68
CA PRO A 392 -82.06 25.74 7.70
C PRO A 392 -81.23 24.52 7.27
N SER A 393 -80.77 24.50 6.02
CA SER A 393 -79.92 23.44 5.47
C SER A 393 -78.44 23.64 5.76
N ASP A 394 -77.99 24.86 6.00
CA ASP A 394 -76.59 25.29 6.16
C ASP A 394 -76.39 26.21 7.38
N LEU A 395 -75.13 26.45 7.77
CA LEU A 395 -74.81 27.29 8.93
C LEU A 395 -75.18 28.77 8.72
N ALA A 396 -75.05 29.28 7.49
CA ALA A 396 -75.43 30.65 7.15
C ALA A 396 -76.93 30.90 7.41
N GLY A 397 -77.78 29.93 7.06
CA GLY A 397 -79.21 29.96 7.36
C GLY A 397 -79.49 29.81 8.86
N TRP A 398 -78.70 29.03 9.60
CA TRP A 398 -78.80 28.98 11.07
C TRP A 398 -78.42 30.30 11.73
N GLN A 399 -77.39 30.98 11.25
CA GLN A 399 -77.02 32.33 11.71
C GLN A 399 -78.16 33.32 11.45
N GLU A 400 -78.80 33.23 10.29
CA GLU A 400 -79.94 34.08 9.96
C GLU A 400 -81.15 33.82 10.88
N VAL A 401 -81.51 32.55 11.10
CA VAL A 401 -82.63 32.15 11.96
C VAL A 401 -82.38 32.50 13.43
N LEU A 402 -81.18 32.23 13.95
CA LEU A 402 -80.81 32.58 15.33
C LEU A 402 -80.70 34.10 15.52
N GLY A 403 -80.22 34.83 14.51
CA GLY A 403 -80.21 36.29 14.49
C GLY A 403 -81.62 36.88 14.51
N LEU A 404 -82.54 36.30 13.72
CA LEU A 404 -83.96 36.66 13.74
C LEU A 404 -84.58 36.39 15.12
N LEU A 405 -84.36 35.21 15.69
CA LEU A 405 -84.83 34.85 17.03
C LEU A 405 -84.30 35.81 18.10
N GLY A 406 -83.01 36.17 18.05
CA GLY A 406 -82.39 37.15 18.95
C GLY A 406 -82.99 38.55 18.81
N ALA A 407 -83.22 38.99 17.58
CA ALA A 407 -83.85 40.28 17.30
C ALA A 407 -85.33 40.31 17.75
N VAL A 408 -86.05 39.19 17.62
CA VAL A 408 -87.41 39.01 18.12
C VAL A 408 -87.41 39.03 19.65
N GLU A 409 -86.53 38.29 20.33
CA GLU A 409 -86.44 38.29 21.80
C GLU A 409 -86.14 39.69 22.36
N GLN A 410 -85.23 40.45 21.75
CA GLN A 410 -84.98 41.84 22.14
C GLN A 410 -86.23 42.73 21.98
N THR A 411 -86.98 42.52 20.89
CA THR A 411 -88.20 43.26 20.59
C THR A 411 -89.33 42.88 21.56
N VAL A 412 -89.50 41.60 21.89
CA VAL A 412 -90.43 41.11 22.91
C VAL A 412 -90.04 41.60 24.31
N ALA A 413 -88.75 41.58 24.67
CA ALA A 413 -88.28 42.11 25.95
C ALA A 413 -88.61 43.61 26.08
N GLY A 414 -88.50 44.35 24.96
CA GLY A 414 -88.84 45.76 24.87
C GLY A 414 -90.33 46.08 24.79
N TYR A 415 -91.18 45.21 24.23
CA TYR A 415 -92.57 45.55 23.87
C TYR A 415 -93.66 44.53 24.27
N GLY A 416 -93.27 43.32 24.67
CA GLY A 416 -94.15 42.16 24.86
C GLY A 416 -94.50 41.44 23.56
N ASP A 417 -94.96 40.18 23.64
CA ASP A 417 -95.26 39.34 22.46
C ASP A 417 -96.41 39.90 21.60
N GLU A 418 -97.32 40.65 22.20
CA GLU A 418 -98.48 41.27 21.54
C GLU A 418 -98.10 42.27 20.43
N ILE A 419 -96.84 42.72 20.41
CA ILE A 419 -96.33 43.66 19.40
C ILE A 419 -96.41 43.10 17.98
N PHE A 420 -96.35 41.77 17.81
CA PHE A 420 -96.37 41.13 16.50
C PHE A 420 -97.79 40.79 15.99
N GLY A 421 -98.83 41.17 16.73
CA GLY A 421 -100.23 40.91 16.37
C GLY A 421 -100.75 41.72 15.17
N ALA A 422 -102.04 41.56 14.86
CA ALA A 422 -102.70 42.10 13.66
C ALA A 422 -102.65 43.65 13.53
N HIS A 423 -102.32 44.38 14.60
CA HIS A 423 -102.25 45.84 14.61
C HIS A 423 -100.86 46.41 14.29
N LEU A 424 -99.82 45.59 14.14
CA LEU A 424 -98.44 46.05 13.93
C LEU A 424 -98.28 46.94 12.70
N ASP A 425 -98.93 46.62 11.59
CA ASP A 425 -98.88 47.42 10.37
C ASP A 425 -99.55 48.79 10.54
N ASP A 426 -100.60 48.84 11.37
CA ASP A 426 -101.28 50.10 11.73
C ASP A 426 -100.42 50.95 12.66
N LEU A 427 -99.66 50.32 13.57
CA LEU A 427 -98.67 50.99 14.42
C LEU A 427 -97.49 51.54 13.60
N CYS A 428 -96.99 50.76 12.63
CA CYS A 428 -95.95 51.19 11.69
C CYS A 428 -96.43 52.38 10.84
N PHE A 429 -97.63 52.30 10.26
CA PHE A 429 -98.23 53.40 9.51
C PHE A 429 -98.47 54.63 10.39
N ALA A 430 -98.94 54.47 11.63
CA ALA A 430 -99.20 55.60 12.53
C ALA A 430 -97.94 56.38 12.94
N THR A 431 -96.83 55.66 13.09
CA THR A 431 -95.54 56.23 13.50
C THR A 431 -94.73 56.79 12.32
N ALA A 432 -95.02 56.37 11.08
CA ALA A 432 -94.28 56.72 9.87
C ALA A 432 -94.17 58.23 9.55
N PRO A 433 -93.03 58.68 8.98
CA PRO A 433 -92.88 60.03 8.47
C PRO A 433 -93.89 60.33 7.35
N ARG A 434 -94.19 61.62 7.15
CA ARG A 434 -95.23 62.06 6.20
C ARG A 434 -94.93 61.60 4.77
N SER A 435 -93.67 61.58 4.37
CA SER A 435 -93.17 61.14 3.05
C SER A 435 -93.34 59.63 2.78
N TRP A 436 -93.30 58.80 3.83
CA TRP A 436 -93.49 57.35 3.70
C TRP A 436 -94.97 57.00 3.53
N ARG A 437 -95.85 57.69 4.27
CA ARG A 437 -97.32 57.49 4.24
C ARG A 437 -97.98 57.92 2.92
N SER A 438 -97.40 58.89 2.22
CA SER A 438 -97.91 59.27 0.89
C SER A 438 -97.63 58.21 -0.18
N ARG A 439 -96.68 57.29 0.07
CA ARG A 439 -96.33 56.20 -0.85
C ARG A 439 -97.02 54.87 -0.53
N HIS A 440 -97.57 54.70 0.68
CA HIS A 440 -98.27 53.48 1.11
C HIS A 440 -99.66 53.85 1.64
N SER A 441 -100.69 53.75 0.79
CA SER A 441 -102.04 54.22 1.10
C SER A 441 -102.81 53.24 2.00
N ARG A 442 -103.07 53.62 3.26
CA ARG A 442 -104.04 52.96 4.15
C ARG A 442 -105.06 53.98 4.68
N ASP A 443 -106.32 53.58 4.77
CA ASP A 443 -107.43 54.44 5.19
C ASP A 443 -107.56 54.48 6.73
N ILE A 444 -106.63 55.19 7.39
CA ILE A 444 -106.62 55.35 8.86
C ILE A 444 -106.76 56.84 9.23
N GLY A 445 -107.90 57.20 9.83
CA GLY A 445 -108.22 58.57 10.26
C GLY A 445 -107.29 59.13 11.36
N TRP A 446 -107.18 60.46 11.44
CA TRP A 446 -106.21 61.18 12.31
C TRP A 446 -106.34 60.81 13.80
N TRP A 447 -107.56 60.68 14.33
CA TRP A 447 -107.81 60.33 15.73
C TRP A 447 -107.36 58.91 16.07
N ARG A 448 -107.69 57.94 15.18
CA ARG A 448 -107.23 56.55 15.31
C ARG A 448 -105.71 56.44 15.20
N ARG A 449 -105.07 57.24 14.34
CA ARG A 449 -103.61 57.35 14.23
C ARG A 449 -102.94 57.88 15.50
N ARG A 450 -103.53 58.89 16.14
CA ARG A 450 -103.01 59.45 17.40
C ARG A 450 -103.16 58.47 18.56
N ALA A 451 -104.28 57.73 18.61
CA ALA A 451 -104.52 56.67 19.57
C ALA A 451 -103.54 55.51 19.40
N LEU A 452 -103.36 54.99 18.18
CA LEU A 452 -102.39 53.94 17.84
C LEU A 452 -100.95 54.36 18.16
N ARG A 453 -100.58 55.62 17.94
CA ARG A 453 -99.26 56.14 18.33
C ARG A 453 -99.06 56.17 19.85
N LYS A 454 -100.10 56.54 20.60
CA LYS A 454 -100.06 56.52 22.08
C LYS A 454 -99.95 55.08 22.59
N GLN A 455 -100.68 54.16 21.97
CA GLN A 455 -100.62 52.72 22.25
C GLN A 455 -99.22 52.16 22.00
N ALA A 456 -98.61 52.45 20.84
CA ALA A 456 -97.25 51.99 20.53
C ALA A 456 -96.20 52.49 21.55
N ALA A 457 -96.33 53.74 22.00
CA ALA A 457 -95.43 54.32 23.01
C ALA A 457 -95.66 53.76 24.43
N GLN A 458 -96.86 53.23 24.73
CA GLN A 458 -97.18 52.58 26.00
C GLN A 458 -96.73 51.12 26.05
N MET A 459 -96.70 50.43 24.91
CA MET A 459 -96.20 49.05 24.81
C MET A 459 -94.68 48.96 25.04
N ARG A 460 -93.92 50.04 24.78
CA ARG A 460 -92.47 50.11 24.98
C ARG A 460 -92.09 50.15 26.47
N LYS A 461 -91.47 49.09 26.97
CA LYS A 461 -90.95 48.94 28.34
C LYS A 461 -89.66 49.74 28.60
N ALA A 462 -88.89 50.09 27.57
CA ALA A 462 -87.62 50.83 27.67
C ALA A 462 -87.77 52.37 27.82
N GLY A 463 -88.92 52.86 28.31
CA GLY A 463 -89.20 54.30 28.51
C GLY A 463 -89.61 55.08 27.25
N ARG A 464 -89.80 56.41 27.38
CA ARG A 464 -90.21 57.29 26.26
C ARG A 464 -89.07 57.48 25.26
N CYS A 465 -89.36 57.34 23.97
CA CYS A 465 -88.43 57.69 22.89
C CYS A 465 -89.07 58.68 21.90
N ASP A 466 -88.25 59.24 21.02
CA ASP A 466 -88.71 60.11 19.95
C ASP A 466 -89.43 59.31 18.85
N ARG A 467 -90.17 60.03 18.00
CA ARG A 467 -91.01 59.40 16.98
C ARG A 467 -90.21 58.58 15.97
N ALA A 468 -89.02 59.06 15.58
CA ALA A 468 -88.24 58.42 14.53
C ALA A 468 -87.69 57.08 15.02
N THR A 469 -87.24 57.01 16.27
CA THR A 469 -86.79 55.77 16.90
C THR A 469 -87.94 54.79 17.11
N LEU A 470 -89.09 55.26 17.63
CA LEU A 470 -90.29 54.42 17.78
C LEU A 470 -90.74 53.81 16.43
N HIS A 471 -90.72 54.60 15.36
CA HIS A 471 -91.04 54.10 14.03
C HIS A 471 -90.02 53.08 13.51
N ARG A 472 -88.72 53.31 13.76
CA ARG A 472 -87.65 52.40 13.36
C ARG A 472 -87.74 51.06 14.08
N GLU A 473 -88.00 51.06 15.40
CA GLU A 473 -88.18 49.86 16.22
C GLU A 473 -89.42 49.05 15.75
N LEU A 474 -90.55 49.72 15.45
CA LEU A 474 -91.75 49.07 14.93
C LEU A 474 -91.58 48.52 13.51
N ILE A 475 -90.90 49.23 12.61
CA ILE A 475 -90.55 48.73 11.28
C ILE A 475 -89.61 47.53 11.38
N SER A 476 -88.69 47.53 12.36
CA SER A 476 -87.86 46.36 12.65
C SER A 476 -88.71 45.17 13.10
N ALA A 477 -89.67 45.38 14.00
CA ALA A 477 -90.62 44.36 14.41
C ALA A 477 -91.48 43.83 13.24
N ALA A 478 -91.93 44.70 12.33
CA ALA A 478 -92.68 44.31 11.14
C ALA A 478 -91.81 43.45 10.19
N ARG A 479 -90.56 43.86 9.96
CA ARG A 479 -89.60 43.08 9.17
C ARG A 479 -89.31 41.72 9.80
N GLN A 480 -89.17 41.66 11.13
CA GLN A 480 -88.98 40.41 11.85
C GLN A 480 -90.20 39.50 11.71
N ARG A 481 -91.43 40.03 11.83
CA ARG A 481 -92.67 39.27 11.62
C ARG A 481 -92.76 38.73 10.19
N ASP A 482 -92.50 39.56 9.19
CA ASP A 482 -92.58 39.16 7.78
C ASP A 482 -91.51 38.11 7.46
N ARG A 483 -90.29 38.25 7.99
CA ARG A 483 -89.22 37.25 7.83
C ARG A 483 -89.54 35.95 8.59
N TRP A 484 -90.12 36.04 9.78
CA TRP A 484 -90.60 34.89 10.55
C TRP A 484 -91.67 34.11 9.78
N GLN A 485 -92.64 34.80 9.19
CA GLN A 485 -93.69 34.17 8.39
C GLN A 485 -93.15 33.48 7.14
N GLN A 486 -92.15 34.05 6.47
CA GLN A 486 -91.47 33.40 5.33
C GLN A 486 -90.76 32.11 5.74
N LEU A 487 -90.27 32.05 6.97
CA LEU A 487 -89.53 30.92 7.50
C LEU A 487 -90.41 29.96 8.32
N ALA A 488 -91.69 30.26 8.60
CA ALA A 488 -92.55 29.45 9.46
C ALA A 488 -93.25 28.29 8.72
N VAL A 489 -93.36 27.12 9.36
CA VAL A 489 -94.03 25.93 8.81
C VAL A 489 -95.56 26.03 8.91
N ALA A 490 -96.07 26.62 9.99
CA ALA A 490 -97.51 26.58 10.36
C ALA A 490 -98.12 27.95 10.72
N GLY A 491 -97.58 29.06 10.19
CA GLY A 491 -98.18 30.39 10.36
C GLY A 491 -98.13 30.97 11.79
N GLY A 492 -97.16 30.54 12.61
CA GLY A 492 -96.97 31.08 13.98
C GLY A 492 -96.54 32.55 14.00
N SER A 493 -96.91 33.28 15.06
CA SER A 493 -96.44 34.64 15.31
C SER A 493 -95.10 34.63 16.07
N PRO A 494 -94.19 35.60 15.84
CA PRO A 494 -92.94 35.70 16.59
C PRO A 494 -93.20 35.82 18.10
N SER A 495 -92.51 34.99 18.89
CA SER A 495 -92.65 34.96 20.35
C SER A 495 -91.30 34.69 21.01
N GLN A 496 -91.19 35.00 22.30
CA GLN A 496 -90.00 34.61 23.05
C GLN A 496 -89.86 33.08 23.11
N VAL A 497 -88.65 32.57 22.85
CA VAL A 497 -88.35 31.12 22.87
C VAL A 497 -87.35 30.82 23.98
N VAL A 498 -87.74 29.97 24.93
CA VAL A 498 -86.91 29.60 26.08
C VAL A 498 -85.66 28.82 25.61
N GLY A 499 -84.48 29.27 26.02
CA GLY A 499 -83.20 28.61 25.70
C GLY A 499 -82.42 29.22 24.53
N LEU A 500 -82.90 30.30 23.93
CA LEU A 500 -82.22 31.02 22.84
C LEU A 500 -80.81 31.50 23.22
N GLY A 501 -80.63 32.04 24.43
CA GLY A 501 -79.30 32.47 24.91
C GLY A 501 -78.28 31.34 25.06
N SER A 502 -78.73 30.10 25.33
CA SER A 502 -77.86 28.91 25.33
C SER A 502 -77.47 28.53 23.90
N ALA A 503 -78.46 28.44 23.00
CA ALA A 503 -78.25 28.08 21.61
C ALA A 503 -77.36 29.10 20.86
N LEU A 504 -77.51 30.41 21.12
CA LEU A 504 -76.65 31.46 20.55
C LEU A 504 -75.19 31.34 21.00
N ARG A 505 -74.96 31.06 22.30
CA ARG A 505 -73.59 30.85 22.80
C ARG A 505 -72.95 29.62 22.15
N ARG A 506 -73.67 28.49 22.10
CA ARG A 506 -73.17 27.27 21.47
C ARG A 506 -72.95 27.41 19.97
N PHE A 507 -73.82 28.13 19.27
CA PHE A 507 -73.64 28.41 17.84
C PHE A 507 -72.42 29.30 17.59
N THR A 508 -72.21 30.32 18.42
CA THR A 508 -71.02 31.17 18.34
C THR A 508 -69.75 30.36 18.61
N GLU A 509 -69.77 29.50 19.63
CA GLU A 509 -68.67 28.59 19.96
C GLU A 509 -68.35 27.62 18.82
N VAL A 510 -69.36 27.00 18.21
CA VAL A 510 -69.20 26.15 17.02
C VAL A 510 -68.59 26.93 15.85
N ARG A 511 -69.07 28.14 15.57
CA ARG A 511 -68.57 28.96 14.45
C ARG A 511 -67.10 29.35 14.67
N ASP A 512 -66.76 29.80 15.87
CA ASP A 512 -65.40 30.24 16.19
C ASP A 512 -64.41 29.05 16.18
N GLN A 513 -64.83 27.88 16.67
CA GLN A 513 -64.05 26.64 16.56
C GLN A 513 -63.92 26.16 15.11
N LEU A 514 -65.00 26.20 14.33
CA LEU A 514 -65.00 25.81 12.91
C LEU A 514 -64.13 26.74 12.07
N ALA A 515 -64.14 28.04 12.32
CA ALA A 515 -63.28 29.01 11.64
C ALA A 515 -61.79 28.75 11.91
N ALA A 516 -61.42 28.42 13.14
CA ALA A 516 -60.04 28.07 13.50
C ALA A 516 -59.57 26.79 12.79
N VAL A 517 -60.40 25.74 12.77
CA VAL A 517 -60.11 24.48 12.06
C VAL A 517 -60.05 24.70 10.54
N ALA A 518 -60.97 25.49 9.99
CA ALA A 518 -61.04 25.79 8.56
C ALA A 518 -59.85 26.62 8.08
N MET A 519 -59.36 27.58 8.88
CA MET A 519 -58.14 28.32 8.57
C MET A 519 -56.92 27.39 8.50
N CYS A 520 -56.81 26.45 9.45
CA CYS A 520 -55.71 25.49 9.52
C CYS A 520 -55.74 24.48 8.36
N ALA A 521 -56.91 23.96 8.00
CA ALA A 521 -57.10 23.03 6.88
C ALA A 521 -57.29 23.71 5.51
N ARG A 522 -57.27 25.05 5.45
CA ARG A 522 -57.60 25.88 4.27
C ARG A 522 -58.91 25.47 3.57
N LEU A 523 -59.99 25.31 4.35
CA LEU A 523 -61.32 25.02 3.81
C LEU A 523 -61.97 26.31 3.26
N GLU A 524 -62.55 26.23 2.06
CA GLU A 524 -63.26 27.35 1.43
C GLU A 524 -64.70 27.47 1.95
N GLU A 525 -65.00 28.60 2.61
CA GLU A 525 -66.35 29.04 3.03
C GLU A 525 -67.22 27.96 3.72
N PRO A 526 -66.76 27.33 4.82
CA PRO A 526 -67.47 26.21 5.48
C PRO A 526 -68.83 26.62 6.08
N GLU A 527 -69.08 27.91 6.28
CA GLU A 527 -70.33 28.43 6.82
C GLU A 527 -71.50 28.30 5.82
N GLN A 528 -71.21 28.19 4.53
CA GLN A 528 -72.22 28.00 3.48
C GLN A 528 -72.52 26.53 3.21
N TRP A 529 -71.83 25.61 3.89
CA TRP A 529 -71.98 24.19 3.64
C TRP A 529 -73.22 23.63 4.35
N PRO A 530 -73.88 22.62 3.74
CA PRO A 530 -74.91 21.86 4.43
C PRO A 530 -74.38 21.21 5.72
N GLU A 531 -75.22 21.09 6.74
CA GLU A 531 -74.84 20.46 8.03
C GLU A 531 -74.22 19.07 7.84
N GLU A 532 -74.71 18.30 6.86
CA GLU A 532 -74.22 16.96 6.54
C GLU A 532 -72.78 16.98 6.02
N ARG A 533 -72.46 17.94 5.14
CA ARG A 533 -71.11 18.13 4.61
C ARG A 533 -70.14 18.57 5.70
N VAL A 534 -70.54 19.51 6.56
CA VAL A 534 -69.72 19.94 7.71
C VAL A 534 -69.46 18.77 8.65
N THR A 535 -70.47 17.96 8.94
CA THR A 535 -70.32 16.76 9.77
C THR A 535 -69.37 15.75 9.13
N ALA A 536 -69.49 15.49 7.82
CA ALA A 536 -68.61 14.57 7.10
C ALA A 536 -67.15 15.06 7.11
N THR A 537 -66.90 16.33 6.76
CA THR A 537 -65.55 16.90 6.73
C THR A 537 -64.91 16.98 8.13
N LEU A 538 -65.67 17.30 9.18
CA LEU A 538 -65.15 17.26 10.56
C LEU A 538 -64.76 15.85 10.98
N ASN A 539 -65.53 14.83 10.58
CA ASN A 539 -65.18 13.43 10.84
C ASN A 539 -63.94 13.00 10.05
N GLU A 540 -63.79 13.42 8.79
CA GLU A 540 -62.60 13.16 7.96
C GLU A 540 -61.35 13.79 8.56
N LEU A 541 -61.42 15.07 8.95
CA LEU A 541 -60.33 15.79 9.62
C LEU A 541 -59.97 15.15 10.96
N GLN A 542 -60.96 14.71 11.74
CA GLN A 542 -60.75 14.03 13.02
C GLN A 542 -60.13 12.64 12.83
N ALA A 543 -60.56 11.90 11.81
CA ALA A 543 -60.02 10.58 11.48
C ALA A 543 -58.53 10.65 11.10
N ASP A 544 -58.11 11.71 10.41
CA ASP A 544 -56.70 11.93 10.00
C ASP A 544 -55.93 12.93 10.89
N ARG A 545 -56.34 13.11 12.15
CA ARG A 545 -55.71 14.06 13.09
C ARG A 545 -54.21 13.82 13.30
N ASN A 546 -53.76 12.57 13.15
CA ASN A 546 -52.36 12.20 13.32
C ASN A 546 -51.48 12.87 12.26
N THR A 547 -52.00 13.12 11.05
CA THR A 547 -51.29 13.84 10.00
C THR A 547 -51.07 15.30 10.37
N LEU A 548 -52.04 15.95 11.01
CA LEU A 548 -51.90 17.34 11.50
C LEU A 548 -50.73 17.51 12.49
N PHE A 549 -50.52 16.55 13.41
CA PHE A 549 -49.37 16.55 14.32
C PHE A 549 -48.02 16.45 13.59
N ARG A 550 -48.00 15.94 12.36
CA ARG A 550 -46.79 15.80 11.55
C ARG A 550 -46.57 16.98 10.60
N MET A 551 -47.60 17.80 10.34
CA MET A 551 -47.55 18.92 9.39
C MET A 551 -46.44 19.95 9.68
N PRO A 552 -46.14 20.37 10.93
CA PRO A 552 -45.05 21.30 11.20
C PRO A 552 -43.70 20.85 10.63
N LYS A 553 -43.39 19.58 10.88
CA LYS A 553 -42.15 18.95 10.42
C LYS A 553 -42.18 18.71 8.90
N LEU A 554 -43.29 18.21 8.36
CA LEU A 554 -43.46 18.01 6.91
C LEU A 554 -43.32 19.31 6.10
N ASN A 555 -43.88 20.43 6.60
CA ASN A 555 -43.77 21.74 5.98
C ASN A 555 -42.32 22.27 6.02
N THR A 556 -41.64 22.10 7.15
CA THR A 556 -40.22 22.48 7.29
C THR A 556 -39.33 21.70 6.33
N LEU A 557 -39.54 20.39 6.22
CA LEU A 557 -38.82 19.53 5.27
C LEU A 557 -39.14 19.90 3.82
N THR A 558 -40.40 20.20 3.50
CA THR A 558 -40.82 20.63 2.15
C THR A 558 -40.14 21.93 1.73
N ASP A 559 -40.08 22.93 2.62
CA ASP A 559 -39.42 24.21 2.35
C ASP A 559 -37.91 23.99 2.11
N ARG A 560 -37.26 23.16 2.93
CA ARG A 560 -35.85 22.79 2.76
C ARG A 560 -35.59 22.08 1.41
N PHE A 561 -36.44 21.13 1.03
CA PHE A 561 -36.30 20.43 -0.25
C PHE A 561 -36.50 21.35 -1.46
N ARG A 562 -37.40 22.33 -1.35
CA ARG A 562 -37.60 23.37 -2.37
C ARG A 562 -36.37 24.25 -2.51
N GLU A 563 -35.77 24.69 -1.40
CA GLU A 563 -34.52 25.48 -1.41
C GLU A 563 -33.35 24.73 -2.05
N LEU A 564 -33.30 23.41 -1.88
CA LEU A 564 -32.29 22.53 -2.49
C LEU A 564 -32.63 22.13 -3.94
N GLY A 565 -33.79 22.53 -4.47
CA GLY A 565 -34.22 22.22 -5.84
C GLY A 565 -34.64 20.76 -6.06
N LEU A 566 -35.14 20.08 -5.04
CA LEU A 566 -35.52 18.65 -5.11
C LEU A 566 -36.97 18.41 -5.59
N ASP A 567 -37.69 19.45 -6.03
CA ASP A 567 -39.11 19.33 -6.39
C ASP A 567 -39.38 18.27 -7.47
N GLN A 568 -38.53 18.19 -8.50
CA GLN A 568 -38.68 17.19 -9.56
C GLN A 568 -38.53 15.75 -9.03
N LEU A 569 -37.63 15.55 -8.06
CA LEU A 569 -37.47 14.26 -7.39
C LEU A 569 -38.70 13.93 -6.55
N LEU A 570 -39.20 14.88 -5.76
CA LEU A 570 -40.40 14.67 -4.95
C LEU A 570 -41.63 14.34 -5.80
N ASP A 571 -41.78 14.96 -6.97
CA ASP A 571 -42.87 14.66 -7.90
C ASP A 571 -42.74 13.27 -8.54
N GLU A 572 -41.50 12.80 -8.79
CA GLU A 572 -41.23 11.42 -9.21
C GLU A 572 -41.59 10.41 -8.11
N LEU A 573 -41.21 10.68 -6.86
CA LEU A 573 -41.52 9.83 -5.71
C LEU A 573 -43.03 9.69 -5.50
N VAL A 574 -43.76 10.81 -5.62
CA VAL A 574 -45.22 10.82 -5.58
C VAL A 574 -45.82 9.95 -6.69
N ARG A 575 -45.27 10.02 -7.91
CA ARG A 575 -45.78 9.25 -9.05
C ARG A 575 -45.61 7.74 -8.88
N ARG A 576 -44.52 7.32 -8.23
CA ARG A 576 -44.23 5.90 -7.94
C ARG A 576 -44.87 5.39 -6.65
N ASP A 577 -45.41 6.28 -5.82
CA ASP A 577 -45.83 5.98 -4.44
C ASP A 577 -44.70 5.30 -3.65
N ALA A 578 -43.49 5.86 -3.77
CA ALA A 578 -42.27 5.27 -3.25
C ALA A 578 -42.28 5.18 -1.73
N ASP A 579 -41.80 4.06 -1.18
CA ASP A 579 -41.52 3.97 0.25
C ASP A 579 -40.21 4.70 0.64
N ALA A 580 -39.87 4.72 1.92
CA ALA A 580 -38.70 5.45 2.40
C ALA A 580 -37.37 4.89 1.86
N GLU A 581 -37.28 3.58 1.60
CA GLU A 581 -36.08 2.98 1.02
C GLU A 581 -35.98 3.29 -0.47
N GLU A 582 -37.08 3.16 -1.21
CA GLU A 582 -37.13 3.52 -2.63
C GLU A 582 -36.82 5.00 -2.82
N ALA A 583 -37.32 5.88 -1.93
CA ALA A 583 -37.00 7.30 -1.97
C ALA A 583 -35.50 7.60 -1.75
N ARG A 584 -34.88 6.90 -0.79
CA ARG A 584 -33.43 6.95 -0.57
C ARG A 584 -32.67 6.49 -1.81
N ASP A 585 -33.04 5.35 -2.36
CA ASP A 585 -32.38 4.75 -3.52
C ASP A 585 -32.51 5.67 -4.76
N MET A 586 -33.69 6.29 -4.97
CA MET A 586 -33.93 7.26 -6.03
C MET A 586 -33.15 8.58 -5.86
N LEU A 587 -33.03 9.10 -4.63
CA LEU A 587 -32.22 10.28 -4.35
C LEU A 587 -30.74 10.00 -4.65
N ARG A 588 -30.21 8.87 -4.16
CA ARG A 588 -28.83 8.43 -4.42
C ARG A 588 -28.58 8.28 -5.91
N PHE A 589 -29.47 7.60 -6.64
CA PHE A 589 -29.35 7.44 -8.09
C PHE A 589 -29.30 8.79 -8.82
N SER A 590 -30.20 9.71 -8.46
CA SER A 590 -30.25 11.04 -9.07
C SER A 590 -28.97 11.83 -8.80
N TRP A 591 -28.47 11.81 -7.56
CA TRP A 591 -27.26 12.53 -7.18
C TRP A 591 -26.01 11.97 -7.85
N TYR A 592 -25.76 10.66 -7.75
CA TYR A 592 -24.60 10.04 -8.36
C TYR A 592 -24.61 10.14 -9.89
N SER A 593 -25.77 9.98 -10.54
CA SER A 593 -25.87 10.18 -12.00
C SER A 593 -25.57 11.63 -12.40
N SER A 594 -26.01 12.60 -11.60
CA SER A 594 -25.72 14.02 -11.83
C SER A 594 -24.24 14.36 -11.63
N LEU A 595 -23.59 13.72 -10.65
CA LEU A 595 -22.14 13.85 -10.47
C LEU A 595 -21.38 13.25 -11.65
N LEU A 596 -21.80 12.10 -12.16
CA LEU A 596 -21.18 11.48 -13.32
C LEU A 596 -21.26 12.40 -14.55
N ASP A 597 -22.44 12.95 -14.83
CA ASP A 597 -22.64 13.90 -15.93
C ASP A 597 -21.74 15.14 -15.77
N GLU A 598 -21.68 15.73 -14.57
CA GLU A 598 -20.82 16.87 -14.27
C GLU A 598 -19.32 16.54 -14.43
N TYR A 599 -18.89 15.35 -14.01
CA TYR A 599 -17.50 14.92 -14.12
C TYR A 599 -17.08 14.70 -15.57
N ARG A 600 -17.93 14.06 -16.38
CA ARG A 600 -17.69 13.88 -17.83
C ARG A 600 -17.62 15.23 -18.56
N ILE A 601 -18.45 16.20 -18.17
CA ILE A 601 -18.41 17.54 -18.78
C ILE A 601 -17.09 18.27 -18.44
N ARG A 602 -16.62 18.19 -17.19
CA ARG A 602 -15.44 18.94 -16.74
C ARG A 602 -14.10 18.28 -17.06
N VAL A 603 -14.08 16.95 -17.13
CA VAL A 603 -12.85 16.15 -17.28
C VAL A 603 -12.91 15.38 -18.60
N PRO A 604 -12.29 15.91 -19.68
CA PRO A 604 -12.30 15.25 -20.98
C PRO A 604 -11.80 13.81 -20.96
N HIS A 605 -10.84 13.49 -20.07
CA HIS A 605 -10.33 12.13 -19.91
C HIS A 605 -11.43 11.13 -19.53
N LEU A 606 -12.29 11.45 -18.56
CA LEU A 606 -13.38 10.58 -18.13
C LEU A 606 -14.48 10.44 -19.20
N ALA A 607 -14.71 11.47 -20.01
CA ALA A 607 -15.74 11.43 -21.06
C ALA A 607 -15.34 10.59 -22.28
N HIS A 608 -14.06 10.60 -22.64
CA HIS A 608 -13.54 9.96 -23.86
C HIS A 608 -12.74 8.68 -23.57
N PHE A 609 -12.76 8.20 -22.31
CA PHE A 609 -12.07 6.98 -21.94
C PHE A 609 -12.61 5.79 -22.74
N VAL A 610 -11.70 5.01 -23.32
CA VAL A 610 -12.01 3.74 -23.98
C VAL A 610 -10.96 2.74 -23.53
N GLY A 611 -11.35 1.73 -22.75
CA GLY A 611 -10.39 0.82 -22.13
C GLY A 611 -9.55 0.03 -23.14
N ARG A 612 -10.04 -0.23 -24.35
CA ARG A 612 -9.20 -0.81 -25.43
C ARG A 612 -8.05 0.10 -25.86
N GLN A 613 -8.26 1.41 -25.93
CA GLN A 613 -7.19 2.37 -26.26
C GLN A 613 -6.24 2.51 -25.06
N HIS A 614 -6.78 2.53 -23.85
CA HIS A 614 -5.96 2.59 -22.64
C HIS A 614 -5.08 1.34 -22.47
N ASN A 615 -5.61 0.14 -22.76
CA ASN A 615 -4.83 -1.10 -22.80
C ASN A 615 -3.64 -1.02 -23.80
N GLN A 616 -3.82 -0.37 -24.96
CA GLN A 616 -2.72 -0.15 -25.90
C GLN A 616 -1.65 0.78 -25.30
N VAL A 617 -2.05 1.84 -24.60
CA VAL A 617 -1.12 2.73 -23.88
C VAL A 617 -0.36 1.97 -22.79
N VAL A 618 -1.04 1.13 -22.02
CA VAL A 618 -0.42 0.26 -21.00
C VAL A 618 0.57 -0.73 -21.64
N ASP A 619 0.20 -1.38 -22.74
CA ASP A 619 1.10 -2.29 -23.47
C ASP A 619 2.34 -1.56 -24.03
N GLU A 620 2.15 -0.36 -24.58
CA GLU A 620 3.25 0.49 -25.06
C GLU A 620 4.16 0.95 -23.90
N PHE A 621 3.58 1.32 -22.76
CA PHE A 621 4.32 1.62 -21.53
C PHE A 621 5.15 0.41 -21.08
N ARG A 622 4.55 -0.77 -20.96
CA ARG A 622 5.24 -2.01 -20.56
C ARG A 622 6.40 -2.33 -21.48
N ARG A 623 6.19 -2.29 -22.80
CA ARG A 623 7.23 -2.54 -23.80
C ARG A 623 8.37 -1.53 -23.69
N ALA A 624 8.05 -0.24 -23.60
CA ALA A 624 9.04 0.82 -23.47
C ALA A 624 9.84 0.71 -22.16
N ASP A 625 9.19 0.31 -21.05
CA ASP A 625 9.85 0.08 -19.75
C ASP A 625 10.81 -1.11 -19.82
N ILE A 626 10.37 -2.24 -20.39
CA ILE A 626 11.22 -3.44 -20.59
C ILE A 626 12.42 -3.12 -21.49
N ASP A 627 12.20 -2.41 -22.60
CA ASP A 627 13.29 -2.02 -23.50
C ASP A 627 14.25 -1.02 -22.83
N HIS A 628 13.73 -0.14 -21.97
CA HIS A 628 14.56 0.75 -21.15
C HIS A 628 15.48 -0.06 -20.21
N PHE A 629 14.95 -1.06 -19.49
CA PHE A 629 15.76 -1.97 -18.65
C PHE A 629 16.83 -2.72 -19.45
N ARG A 630 16.46 -3.25 -20.63
CA ARG A 630 17.41 -3.96 -21.52
C ARG A 630 18.57 -3.07 -21.96
N LEU A 631 18.31 -1.81 -22.27
CA LEU A 631 19.34 -0.85 -22.68
C LEU A 631 20.14 -0.29 -21.50
N ASN A 632 19.60 -0.31 -20.28
CA ASN A 632 20.27 0.24 -19.10
C ASN A 632 21.60 -0.45 -18.80
N ALA A 633 21.71 -1.76 -19.00
CA ALA A 633 22.98 -2.46 -18.85
C ALA A 633 24.06 -1.89 -19.80
N GLN A 634 23.72 -1.67 -21.08
CA GLN A 634 24.63 -1.03 -22.03
C GLN A 634 24.94 0.42 -21.64
N ARG A 635 23.94 1.18 -21.17
CA ARG A 635 24.14 2.56 -20.68
C ARG A 635 25.12 2.60 -19.50
N VAL A 636 25.01 1.67 -18.56
CA VAL A 636 25.95 1.52 -17.42
C VAL A 636 27.34 1.21 -17.94
N ARG A 637 27.51 0.19 -18.80
CA ARG A 637 28.81 -0.19 -19.38
C ARG A 637 29.46 0.97 -20.12
N ARG A 638 28.69 1.68 -20.94
CA ARG A 638 29.16 2.84 -21.68
C ARG A 638 29.63 3.96 -20.76
N SER A 639 28.82 4.28 -19.74
CA SER A 639 29.13 5.30 -18.74
C SER A 639 30.41 4.96 -17.94
N VAL A 640 30.60 3.68 -17.57
CA VAL A 640 31.84 3.22 -16.93
C VAL A 640 33.03 3.28 -17.89
N ALA A 641 32.87 2.86 -19.15
CA ALA A 641 33.93 2.89 -20.14
C ALA A 641 34.44 4.32 -20.42
N GLU A 642 33.54 5.30 -20.50
CA GLU A 642 33.88 6.72 -20.65
C GLU A 642 34.65 7.26 -19.43
N ARG A 643 34.27 6.84 -18.22
CA ARG A 643 35.01 7.20 -17.00
C ARG A 643 36.37 6.55 -16.92
N LEU A 644 36.48 5.28 -17.28
CA LEU A 644 37.74 4.58 -17.36
C LEU A 644 38.68 5.26 -18.37
N ARG A 645 38.16 5.65 -19.54
CA ARG A 645 38.91 6.47 -20.51
C ARG A 645 39.40 7.76 -19.85
N ALA A 646 38.51 8.53 -19.21
CA ALA A 646 38.86 9.78 -18.55
C ALA A 646 39.90 9.60 -17.42
N ALA A 647 39.78 8.53 -16.62
CA ALA A 647 40.73 8.22 -15.54
C ALA A 647 42.12 7.84 -16.09
N ARG A 648 42.17 7.09 -17.19
CA ARG A 648 43.42 6.72 -17.87
C ARG A 648 44.10 7.94 -18.49
N ASP A 649 43.33 8.82 -19.12
CA ASP A 649 43.83 10.06 -19.73
C ASP A 649 44.30 11.06 -18.66
N GLY A 650 43.57 11.17 -17.53
CA GLY A 650 43.93 12.01 -16.39
C GLY A 650 45.11 11.49 -15.56
N ASN A 651 45.37 10.19 -15.58
CA ASN A 651 46.44 9.54 -14.79
C ASN A 651 47.39 8.67 -15.63
N PRO A 652 48.22 9.24 -16.54
CA PRO A 652 49.05 8.46 -17.46
C PRO A 652 50.07 7.53 -16.77
N GLN A 653 50.61 7.95 -15.61
CA GLN A 653 51.55 7.14 -14.84
C GLN A 653 50.87 5.88 -14.26
N GLN A 654 49.67 6.05 -13.68
CA GLN A 654 48.88 4.94 -13.18
C GLN A 654 48.48 3.99 -14.33
N ASN A 655 48.03 4.54 -15.46
CA ASN A 655 47.68 3.77 -16.66
C ASN A 655 48.84 2.89 -17.13
N THR A 656 50.08 3.40 -17.11
CA THR A 656 51.29 2.64 -17.46
C THR A 656 51.51 1.45 -16.52
N VAL A 657 51.32 1.66 -15.20
CA VAL A 657 51.45 0.60 -14.19
C VAL A 657 50.40 -0.49 -14.42
N VAL A 658 49.13 -0.10 -14.60
CA VAL A 658 48.01 -1.03 -14.79
C VAL A 658 48.18 -1.85 -16.06
N LEU A 659 48.50 -1.21 -17.20
CA LEU A 659 48.77 -1.90 -18.47
C LEU A 659 49.98 -2.84 -18.38
N GLY A 660 51.02 -2.43 -17.64
CA GLY A 660 52.20 -3.24 -17.40
C GLY A 660 51.88 -4.52 -16.62
N GLU A 661 51.09 -4.40 -15.55
CA GLU A 661 50.64 -5.56 -14.77
C GLU A 661 49.67 -6.45 -15.55
N ALA A 662 48.74 -5.86 -16.32
CA ALA A 662 47.79 -6.59 -17.17
C ALA A 662 48.48 -7.44 -18.27
N LYS A 663 49.61 -6.98 -18.81
CA LYS A 663 50.39 -7.70 -19.83
C LYS A 663 51.38 -8.72 -19.25
N ARG A 664 51.63 -8.68 -17.93
CA ARG A 664 52.65 -9.50 -17.28
C ARG A 664 52.19 -10.96 -17.20
N LYS A 665 53.08 -11.92 -17.43
CA LYS A 665 52.77 -13.36 -17.33
C LYS A 665 53.12 -13.99 -15.97
N ARG A 666 54.10 -13.42 -15.26
CA ARG A 666 54.65 -13.88 -13.97
C ARG A 666 55.20 -12.69 -13.18
N GLY A 667 55.38 -12.84 -11.87
CA GLY A 667 55.96 -11.78 -11.02
C GLY A 667 55.03 -10.57 -10.84
N HIS A 668 53.73 -10.83 -10.68
CA HIS A 668 52.73 -9.79 -10.44
C HIS A 668 52.96 -9.09 -9.11
N MET A 669 52.70 -7.79 -9.08
CA MET A 669 52.80 -6.96 -7.88
C MET A 669 51.81 -7.43 -6.80
N PRO A 670 52.16 -7.37 -5.49
CA PRO A 670 51.17 -7.53 -4.43
C PRO A 670 50.03 -6.53 -4.56
N ILE A 671 48.79 -6.97 -4.34
CA ILE A 671 47.58 -6.16 -4.55
C ILE A 671 47.66 -4.83 -3.80
N ARG A 672 48.01 -4.85 -2.50
CA ARG A 672 48.16 -3.62 -1.69
C ARG A 672 49.12 -2.58 -2.31
N LYS A 673 50.23 -3.03 -2.91
CA LYS A 673 51.19 -2.15 -3.61
C LYS A 673 50.64 -1.65 -4.94
N LEU A 674 49.87 -2.47 -5.65
CA LEU A 674 49.21 -2.10 -6.91
C LEU A 674 48.13 -1.03 -6.67
N VAL A 675 47.29 -1.21 -5.64
CA VAL A 675 46.28 -0.24 -5.22
C VAL A 675 46.90 1.09 -4.84
N ALA A 676 48.00 1.08 -4.06
CA ALA A 676 48.68 2.31 -3.67
C ALA A 676 49.32 3.07 -4.86
N ARG A 677 49.69 2.38 -5.95
CA ARG A 677 50.35 3.00 -7.12
C ARG A 677 49.38 3.46 -8.21
N ALA A 678 48.22 2.84 -8.33
CA ALA A 678 47.28 3.12 -9.41
C ALA A 678 45.80 3.07 -8.96
N PRO A 679 45.41 3.75 -7.87
CA PRO A 679 44.08 3.63 -7.30
C PRO A 679 42.98 4.11 -8.26
N ASP A 680 43.16 5.26 -8.92
CA ASP A 680 42.13 5.89 -9.75
C ASP A 680 41.80 5.06 -11.00
N VAL A 681 42.83 4.53 -11.67
CA VAL A 681 42.63 3.69 -12.86
C VAL A 681 42.03 2.33 -12.51
N LEU A 682 42.42 1.73 -11.37
CA LEU A 682 41.85 0.44 -10.92
C LEU A 682 40.38 0.61 -10.51
N LEU A 683 40.07 1.65 -9.74
CA LEU A 683 38.70 1.95 -9.29
C LEU A 683 37.82 2.39 -10.46
N ALA A 684 38.36 3.02 -11.50
CA ALA A 684 37.60 3.29 -12.72
C ALA A 684 37.40 2.04 -13.60
N ALA A 685 38.36 1.09 -13.60
CA ALA A 685 38.26 -0.13 -14.37
C ALA A 685 37.26 -1.13 -13.79
N ARG A 686 37.25 -1.25 -12.46
CA ARG A 686 36.28 -2.05 -11.70
C ARG A 686 35.72 -1.18 -10.57
N PRO A 687 34.56 -0.53 -10.76
CA PRO A 687 34.02 0.43 -9.80
C PRO A 687 33.51 -0.18 -8.49
N CYS A 688 33.21 -1.49 -8.46
CA CYS A 688 32.69 -2.15 -7.26
C CYS A 688 33.65 -3.22 -6.77
N TRP A 689 34.15 -3.13 -5.54
CA TRP A 689 35.10 -4.11 -4.99
C TRP A 689 34.41 -4.95 -3.93
N ALA A 690 34.32 -6.27 -4.14
CA ALA A 690 33.62 -7.19 -3.26
C ALA A 690 34.60 -7.93 -2.33
N MET A 691 34.44 -7.78 -1.01
CA MET A 691 35.38 -8.30 0.01
C MET A 691 34.67 -8.70 1.30
N SER A 692 35.34 -9.47 2.16
CA SER A 692 34.96 -9.58 3.59
C SER A 692 35.65 -8.49 4.42
N PRO A 693 35.13 -8.13 5.61
CA PRO A 693 35.73 -7.08 6.45
C PRO A 693 37.21 -7.31 6.78
N ILE A 694 37.59 -8.57 7.01
CA ILE A 694 38.98 -8.97 7.26
C ILE A 694 39.86 -8.72 6.02
N VAL A 695 39.36 -9.07 4.82
CA VAL A 695 40.11 -8.90 3.57
C VAL A 695 40.31 -7.43 3.23
N VAL A 696 39.35 -6.56 3.55
CA VAL A 696 39.47 -5.10 3.39
C VAL A 696 40.72 -4.58 4.11
N SER A 697 40.86 -4.90 5.40
CA SER A 697 41.99 -4.45 6.22
C SER A 697 43.33 -5.03 5.73
N ARG A 698 43.31 -6.24 5.18
CA ARG A 698 44.51 -6.92 4.67
C ARG A 698 45.01 -6.33 3.34
N LEU A 699 44.09 -6.01 2.42
CA LEU A 699 44.44 -5.65 1.03
C LEU A 699 44.48 -4.16 0.77
N LEU A 700 43.74 -3.34 1.52
CA LEU A 700 43.56 -1.92 1.23
C LEU A 700 44.33 -1.04 2.21
N PRO A 701 44.95 0.08 1.76
CA PRO A 701 45.50 1.06 2.68
C PRO A 701 44.38 1.71 3.51
N ALA A 702 44.73 2.22 4.70
CA ALA A 702 43.81 2.90 5.59
C ALA A 702 43.58 4.36 5.15
N GLU A 703 42.92 4.52 4.00
CA GLU A 703 42.62 5.81 3.36
C GLU A 703 41.19 5.80 2.80
N ARG A 704 40.58 6.98 2.63
CA ARG A 704 39.24 7.11 2.00
C ARG A 704 39.32 6.89 0.48
N LEU A 705 39.17 5.63 0.07
CA LEU A 705 39.20 5.20 -1.33
C LEU A 705 37.83 5.14 -1.99
N PHE A 706 36.76 5.00 -1.22
CA PHE A 706 35.42 4.74 -1.73
C PHE A 706 34.46 5.89 -1.45
N ASP A 707 33.51 6.08 -2.36
CA ASP A 707 32.42 7.03 -2.17
C ASP A 707 31.26 6.35 -1.43
N LEU A 708 31.04 5.06 -1.69
CA LEU A 708 29.95 4.26 -1.14
C LEU A 708 30.47 2.94 -0.56
N VAL A 709 30.09 2.63 0.69
CA VAL A 709 30.32 1.33 1.33
C VAL A 709 28.97 0.65 1.51
N ILE A 710 28.81 -0.56 1.00
CA ILE A 710 27.57 -1.35 1.08
C ILE A 710 27.86 -2.61 1.87
N PHE A 711 27.11 -2.85 2.94
CA PHE A 711 27.10 -4.14 3.63
C PHE A 711 25.86 -4.94 3.23
N ASP A 712 26.03 -6.19 2.79
CA ASP A 712 24.94 -7.17 2.70
C ASP A 712 25.00 -8.13 3.89
N GLU A 713 23.85 -8.68 4.28
CA GLU A 713 23.69 -9.50 5.47
C GLU A 713 24.29 -8.81 6.71
N ALA A 714 24.07 -7.50 6.84
CA ALA A 714 24.65 -6.66 7.89
C ALA A 714 24.23 -7.08 9.31
N SER A 715 23.16 -7.85 9.47
CA SER A 715 22.79 -8.48 10.75
C SER A 715 23.78 -9.55 11.20
N GLN A 716 24.67 -10.03 10.31
CA GLN A 716 25.72 -11.01 10.59
C GLN A 716 27.12 -10.37 10.73
N VAL A 717 27.24 -9.04 10.68
CA VAL A 717 28.52 -8.33 10.84
C VAL A 717 28.54 -7.62 12.20
N GLU A 718 29.55 -7.90 13.01
CA GLU A 718 29.75 -7.24 14.30
C GLU A 718 30.17 -5.77 14.08
N PRO A 719 29.72 -4.81 14.92
CA PRO A 719 30.02 -3.41 14.71
C PRO A 719 31.51 -3.09 14.55
N TYR A 720 32.37 -3.70 15.36
CA TYR A 720 33.82 -3.47 15.31
C TYR A 720 34.49 -4.06 14.07
N ASP A 721 33.97 -5.16 13.52
CA ASP A 721 34.48 -5.75 12.28
C ASP A 721 34.13 -4.83 11.07
N ALA A 722 33.03 -4.07 11.16
CA ALA A 722 32.61 -3.14 10.10
C ALA A 722 33.43 -1.85 10.04
N MET A 723 33.98 -1.35 11.16
CA MET A 723 34.60 -0.02 11.26
C MET A 723 35.74 0.21 10.27
N ALA A 724 36.61 -0.79 10.09
CA ALA A 724 37.72 -0.70 9.15
C ALA A 724 37.25 -0.54 7.68
N SER A 725 36.06 -1.05 7.35
CA SER A 725 35.45 -0.86 6.03
C SER A 725 34.75 0.50 5.92
N ILE A 726 34.02 0.92 6.97
CA ILE A 726 33.29 2.19 6.99
C ILE A 726 34.25 3.38 6.83
N MET A 727 35.38 3.39 7.54
CA MET A 727 36.34 4.51 7.51
C MET A 727 36.95 4.79 6.13
N ARG A 728 36.90 3.80 5.22
CA ARG A 728 37.40 3.91 3.84
C ARG A 728 36.36 4.48 2.87
N GLY A 729 35.12 4.66 3.34
CA GLY A 729 34.00 5.24 2.62
C GLY A 729 33.66 6.67 3.02
N ARG A 730 32.76 7.28 2.25
CA ARG A 730 32.08 8.53 2.63
C ARG A 730 30.62 8.30 3.00
N GLN A 731 29.95 7.47 2.21
CA GLN A 731 28.56 7.10 2.37
C GLN A 731 28.45 5.62 2.76
N LEU A 732 27.40 5.28 3.51
CA LEU A 732 27.19 3.94 4.04
C LEU A 732 25.78 3.46 3.72
N VAL A 733 25.69 2.23 3.25
CA VAL A 733 24.45 1.48 3.07
C VAL A 733 24.59 0.16 3.80
N VAL A 734 23.65 -0.14 4.69
CA VAL A 734 23.59 -1.44 5.35
C VAL A 734 22.29 -2.12 5.01
N ALA A 735 22.38 -3.30 4.40
CA ALA A 735 21.25 -4.12 4.04
C ALA A 735 21.26 -5.41 4.87
N GLY A 736 20.13 -5.77 5.44
CA GLY A 736 20.02 -6.97 6.26
C GLY A 736 18.60 -7.19 6.76
N ASP A 737 18.49 -8.07 7.74
CA ASP A 737 17.22 -8.38 8.40
C ASP A 737 17.50 -8.60 9.89
N ASP A 738 16.96 -7.72 10.73
CA ASP A 738 17.14 -7.75 12.18
C ASP A 738 16.30 -8.85 12.87
N ARG A 739 15.34 -9.44 12.15
CA ARG A 739 14.52 -10.60 12.58
C ARG A 739 15.12 -11.93 12.15
N GLN A 740 16.32 -11.94 11.56
CA GLN A 740 17.13 -13.13 11.28
C GLN A 740 18.31 -13.29 12.26
N LEU A 741 19.12 -14.34 12.06
CA LEU A 741 20.18 -14.73 12.97
C LEU A 741 21.27 -13.64 13.12
N PRO A 742 21.68 -13.30 14.37
CA PRO A 742 22.84 -12.44 14.63
C PRO A 742 24.17 -13.18 14.37
N PRO A 743 25.33 -12.51 14.46
CA PRO A 743 26.64 -13.14 14.29
C PRO A 743 26.88 -14.25 15.33
N THR A 744 27.64 -15.29 14.96
CA THR A 744 27.91 -16.43 15.87
C THR A 744 29.01 -16.11 16.88
N THR A 745 28.65 -15.93 18.16
CA THR A 745 29.58 -15.68 19.27
C THR A 745 30.22 -16.98 19.79
N PHE A 746 31.07 -17.65 19.00
CA PHE A 746 31.68 -18.93 19.40
C PHE A 746 32.72 -18.81 20.54
N PHE A 747 33.30 -17.62 20.75
CA PHE A 747 34.43 -17.41 21.70
C PHE A 747 34.12 -16.55 22.94
N ARG A 748 32.96 -15.89 23.01
CA ARG A 748 32.66 -14.97 24.12
C ARG A 748 32.41 -15.69 25.44
N THR A 749 31.85 -16.91 25.38
CA THR A 749 31.52 -17.72 26.57
C THR A 749 32.75 -18.28 27.28
N THR A 750 33.90 -18.36 26.62
CA THR A 750 35.12 -18.92 27.22
C THR A 750 35.95 -17.86 27.97
N LEU A 751 35.82 -16.58 27.61
CA LEU A 751 36.53 -15.48 28.27
C LEU A 751 35.81 -14.93 29.51
N GLN A 752 34.48 -15.08 29.59
CA GLN A 752 33.72 -14.76 30.81
C GLN A 752 33.80 -15.83 31.91
N GLY A 753 34.51 -16.94 31.66
CA GLY A 753 34.64 -18.07 32.59
C GLY A 753 36.01 -18.18 33.29
N GLY A 754 36.79 -17.10 33.37
CA GLY A 754 38.15 -17.17 33.91
C GLY A 754 38.55 -15.96 34.76
N ALA A 755 38.36 -16.10 36.08
CA ALA A 755 39.04 -15.41 37.19
C ALA A 755 38.99 -13.87 37.27
N GLY A 756 38.20 -13.39 38.23
CA GLY A 756 38.29 -12.03 38.79
C GLY A 756 36.94 -11.47 39.21
N ASP A 757 36.37 -11.98 40.31
CA ASP A 757 35.48 -11.16 41.14
C ASP A 757 36.34 -10.00 41.66
N GLU A 758 36.00 -8.77 41.33
CA GLU A 758 36.23 -7.62 42.18
C GLU A 758 35.14 -6.59 41.86
N ASP A 759 34.37 -6.30 42.91
CA ASP A 759 33.33 -5.30 42.98
C ASP A 759 33.86 -3.93 42.53
N ASP A 760 33.13 -3.26 41.63
CA ASP A 760 33.12 -1.81 41.56
C ASP A 760 31.65 -1.36 41.42
N ASP A 761 31.08 -0.95 42.55
CA ASP A 761 29.89 -0.12 42.65
C ASP A 761 30.27 1.31 42.20
N GLU A 762 29.87 1.75 41.00
CA GLU A 762 29.80 3.18 40.67
C GLU A 762 28.56 3.52 39.83
N ASP A 763 27.73 4.41 40.40
CA ASP A 763 26.67 5.26 39.83
C ASP A 763 26.46 5.25 38.29
N GLU A 764 25.52 4.46 37.79
CA GLU A 764 25.01 4.61 36.41
C GLU A 764 23.82 5.60 36.36
N SER A 765 24.12 6.85 35.99
CA SER A 765 23.17 7.63 35.17
C SER A 765 22.90 6.87 33.86
N PRO A 766 21.73 6.99 33.22
CA PRO A 766 21.43 6.27 31.98
C PRO A 766 22.32 6.83 30.84
N SER A 767 23.51 6.27 30.68
CA SER A 767 24.39 6.52 29.54
C SER A 767 23.82 5.89 28.26
N ALA A 768 24.03 6.55 27.13
CA ALA A 768 23.66 6.01 25.83
C ALA A 768 24.40 4.66 25.58
N PRO A 769 23.74 3.66 24.95
CA PRO A 769 24.35 2.36 24.67
C PRO A 769 25.62 2.51 23.82
N GLN A 770 26.68 1.78 24.19
CA GLN A 770 27.98 1.81 23.50
C GLN A 770 28.00 0.83 22.32
N VAL A 771 28.94 1.01 21.38
CA VAL A 771 29.10 0.14 20.19
C VAL A 771 29.22 -1.35 20.53
N GLY A 772 29.83 -1.68 21.67
CA GLY A 772 30.02 -3.06 22.15
C GLY A 772 28.74 -3.75 22.65
N ASP A 773 27.66 -2.98 22.86
CA ASP A 773 26.38 -3.48 23.37
C ASP A 773 25.48 -3.99 22.24
N PHE A 774 25.78 -3.63 20.99
CA PHE A 774 24.99 -4.04 19.82
C PHE A 774 25.45 -5.38 19.24
N GLU A 775 24.50 -6.28 19.00
CA GLU A 775 24.75 -7.58 18.37
C GLU A 775 25.30 -7.47 16.93
N SER A 776 24.93 -6.42 16.19
CA SER A 776 25.29 -6.26 14.78
C SER A 776 25.34 -4.80 14.34
N ILE A 777 26.07 -4.53 13.26
CA ILE A 777 26.17 -3.19 12.66
C ILE A 777 24.80 -2.69 12.16
N LEU A 778 23.92 -3.60 11.72
CA LEU A 778 22.55 -3.25 11.30
C LEU A 778 21.76 -2.60 12.45
N LYS A 779 21.74 -3.23 13.63
CA LYS A 779 21.02 -2.70 14.80
C LYS A 779 21.65 -1.41 15.33
N CYS A 780 22.98 -1.35 15.36
CA CYS A 780 23.72 -0.17 15.76
C CYS A 780 23.29 1.04 14.90
N LEU A 781 23.39 0.92 13.59
CA LEU A 781 23.09 2.02 12.66
C LEU A 781 21.61 2.36 12.60
N ALA A 782 20.71 1.39 12.70
CA ALA A 782 19.26 1.63 12.73
C ALA A 782 18.82 2.54 13.89
N THR A 783 19.65 2.72 14.92
CA THR A 783 19.33 3.55 16.09
C THR A 783 19.50 5.06 15.79
N PHE A 784 20.38 5.44 14.87
CA PHE A 784 20.73 6.84 14.62
C PHE A 784 20.83 7.26 13.15
N VAL A 785 20.85 6.32 12.20
CA VAL A 785 20.71 6.62 10.77
C VAL A 785 19.23 6.89 10.46
N PRO A 786 18.85 8.12 10.05
CA PRO A 786 17.44 8.48 9.92
C PRO A 786 16.73 7.81 8.73
N GLN A 787 17.47 7.56 7.64
CA GLN A 787 16.91 6.96 6.43
C GLN A 787 16.89 5.43 6.54
N SER A 788 15.76 4.89 6.97
CA SER A 788 15.50 3.46 7.06
C SER A 788 14.37 3.08 6.10
N HIS A 789 14.65 2.17 5.16
CA HIS A 789 13.68 1.68 4.19
C HIS A 789 13.44 0.18 4.38
N THR A 790 12.17 -0.19 4.53
CA THR A 790 11.76 -1.60 4.57
C THR A 790 11.29 -2.04 3.18
N LEU A 791 11.86 -3.13 2.68
CA LEU A 791 11.43 -3.75 1.43
C LEU A 791 10.16 -4.57 1.68
N THR A 792 9.13 -4.36 0.87
CA THR A 792 7.76 -4.83 1.19
C THR A 792 7.28 -6.00 0.33
N TRP A 793 7.68 -6.09 -0.94
CA TRP A 793 7.18 -7.16 -1.83
C TRP A 793 7.94 -8.47 -1.60
N HIS A 794 7.23 -9.56 -1.37
CA HIS A 794 7.82 -10.90 -1.22
C HIS A 794 7.73 -11.70 -2.53
N TYR A 795 8.88 -12.00 -3.13
CA TYR A 795 8.97 -12.66 -4.45
C TYR A 795 9.36 -14.14 -4.41
N ARG A 796 9.74 -14.66 -3.24
CA ARG A 796 10.37 -15.99 -3.11
C ARG A 796 9.36 -17.12 -3.18
N SER A 797 8.29 -17.01 -2.39
CA SER A 797 7.27 -18.04 -2.27
C SER A 797 6.35 -17.98 -3.48
N GLN A 798 6.12 -19.12 -4.11
CA GLN A 798 5.15 -19.25 -5.20
C GLN A 798 3.70 -19.24 -4.72
N ASP A 799 3.53 -19.38 -3.42
CA ASP A 799 2.26 -19.34 -2.74
C ASP A 799 2.46 -18.64 -1.40
N GLU A 800 1.70 -17.57 -1.18
CA GLU A 800 1.78 -16.74 0.01
C GLU A 800 1.63 -17.52 1.33
N ARG A 801 0.92 -18.66 1.36
CA ARG A 801 0.72 -19.48 2.59
C ARG A 801 2.04 -19.94 3.22
N LEU A 802 3.13 -19.99 2.44
CA LEU A 802 4.47 -20.32 2.94
C LEU A 802 5.11 -19.19 3.77
N ILE A 803 4.73 -17.94 3.53
CA ILE A 803 5.27 -16.77 4.22
C ILE A 803 4.26 -16.13 5.18
N THR A 804 2.95 -16.40 5.02
CA THR A 804 1.84 -15.84 5.82
C THR A 804 2.10 -15.90 7.33
N PHE A 805 2.56 -17.05 7.85
CA PHE A 805 2.85 -17.17 9.28
C PHE A 805 3.92 -16.18 9.76
N SER A 806 5.04 -16.10 9.05
CA SER A 806 6.12 -15.16 9.37
C SER A 806 5.67 -13.72 9.16
N ASN A 807 4.91 -13.42 8.11
CA ASN A 807 4.41 -12.07 7.84
C ASN A 807 3.55 -11.57 9.02
N HIS A 808 2.60 -12.39 9.46
CA HIS A 808 1.68 -12.04 10.54
C HIS A 808 2.36 -11.96 11.91
N THR A 809 3.13 -13.01 12.28
CA THR A 809 3.66 -13.12 13.65
C THR A 809 4.95 -12.34 13.89
N ILE A 810 5.73 -12.04 12.84
CA ILE A 810 7.07 -11.44 12.96
C ILE A 810 7.15 -10.06 12.31
N TYR A 811 6.56 -9.89 11.14
CA TYR A 811 6.65 -8.64 10.35
C TYR A 811 5.39 -7.77 10.42
N GLY A 812 4.37 -8.16 11.20
CA GLY A 812 3.16 -7.37 11.42
C GLY A 812 2.37 -7.07 10.15
N ASP A 813 2.28 -8.05 9.24
CA ASP A 813 1.57 -7.97 7.95
C ASP A 813 2.07 -6.86 7.01
N SER A 814 3.31 -6.38 7.21
CA SER A 814 3.91 -5.34 6.35
C SER A 814 4.36 -5.81 4.97
N LEU A 815 4.42 -7.13 4.72
CA LEU A 815 4.83 -7.67 3.42
C LEU A 815 3.64 -7.83 2.48
N VAL A 816 3.83 -7.39 1.23
CA VAL A 816 2.94 -7.68 0.11
C VAL A 816 3.30 -9.06 -0.45
N THR A 817 2.35 -9.99 -0.41
CA THR A 817 2.51 -11.36 -0.89
C THR A 817 1.52 -11.66 -2.00
N PHE A 818 1.84 -12.65 -2.85
CA PHE A 818 1.04 -12.96 -4.02
C PHE A 818 0.38 -14.34 -3.89
N PRO A 819 -0.92 -14.46 -4.20
CA PRO A 819 -1.64 -15.71 -4.05
C PRO A 819 -1.21 -16.75 -5.09
N GLY A 820 -1.04 -17.99 -4.62
CA GLY A 820 -0.87 -19.16 -5.48
C GLY A 820 -2.17 -19.55 -6.18
N ARG A 821 -2.08 -20.43 -7.18
CA ARG A 821 -3.21 -20.84 -8.03
C ARG A 821 -4.04 -21.98 -7.47
N ASP A 822 -3.44 -22.80 -6.61
CA ASP A 822 -4.03 -24.07 -6.20
C ASP A 822 -4.73 -23.92 -4.85
N THR A 823 -5.90 -24.55 -4.70
CA THR A 823 -6.57 -24.62 -3.40
C THR A 823 -5.77 -25.46 -2.39
N ASP A 824 -5.03 -26.45 -2.89
CA ASP A 824 -4.21 -27.34 -2.06
C ASP A 824 -3.06 -26.60 -1.39
N SER A 825 -2.84 -26.88 -0.11
CA SER A 825 -1.81 -26.19 0.66
C SER A 825 -0.39 -26.61 0.25
N PRO A 826 0.53 -25.67 0.00
CA PRO A 826 1.95 -25.96 -0.19
C PRO A 826 2.64 -26.32 1.14
N LEU A 827 1.97 -26.12 2.28
CA LEU A 827 2.42 -26.44 3.63
C LEU A 827 1.67 -27.66 4.14
N ARG A 828 2.41 -28.69 4.56
CA ARG A 828 1.85 -29.92 5.11
C ARG A 828 2.54 -30.32 6.40
N LEU A 829 1.76 -30.70 7.42
CA LEU A 829 2.27 -31.40 8.59
C LEU A 829 2.14 -32.92 8.43
N GLU A 830 3.24 -33.63 8.64
CA GLU A 830 3.33 -35.09 8.73
C GLU A 830 3.65 -35.45 10.19
N VAL A 831 2.62 -35.91 10.91
CA VAL A 831 2.76 -36.37 12.31
C VAL A 831 3.14 -37.85 12.31
N VAL A 832 4.27 -38.17 12.92
CA VAL A 832 4.80 -39.53 13.06
C VAL A 832 4.63 -40.00 14.49
N ASP A 833 4.00 -41.15 14.73
CA ASP A 833 3.99 -41.74 16.07
C ASP A 833 5.39 -42.30 16.39
N ALA A 834 6.20 -41.47 17.07
CA ALA A 834 7.58 -41.76 17.39
C ALA A 834 7.81 -41.60 18.90
N ARG A 835 8.57 -42.53 19.49
CA ARG A 835 8.92 -42.53 20.91
C ARG A 835 10.43 -42.69 21.07
N VAL A 836 11.03 -41.91 21.97
CA VAL A 836 12.48 -42.02 22.23
C VAL A 836 12.75 -43.19 23.18
N ALA A 837 13.55 -44.17 22.74
CA ALA A 837 14.02 -45.22 23.64
C ALA A 837 15.13 -44.70 24.57
N PRO A 838 15.26 -45.23 25.82
CA PRO A 838 16.34 -44.84 26.71
C PRO A 838 17.72 -44.99 26.05
N GLY A 839 18.54 -43.95 26.05
CA GLY A 839 19.88 -43.94 25.45
C GLY A 839 19.97 -43.38 24.02
N GLN A 840 18.86 -43.04 23.35
CA GLN A 840 18.85 -42.50 21.97
C GLN A 840 19.06 -40.98 21.88
N GLY A 841 19.51 -40.33 22.97
CA GLY A 841 19.89 -38.90 22.94
C GLY A 841 18.77 -37.93 22.55
N GLY A 842 17.51 -38.35 22.63
CA GLY A 842 16.34 -37.52 22.30
C GLY A 842 15.88 -37.58 20.84
N ILE A 843 16.53 -38.35 19.97
CA ILE A 843 16.19 -38.46 18.54
C ILE A 843 15.31 -39.70 18.33
N ALA A 844 14.18 -39.55 17.64
CA ALA A 844 13.31 -40.67 17.30
C ALA A 844 13.63 -41.24 15.91
N GLN A 845 14.03 -42.51 15.85
CA GLN A 845 14.41 -43.17 14.59
C GLN A 845 13.26 -43.18 13.57
N GLN A 846 12.01 -43.31 14.03
CA GLN A 846 10.85 -43.31 13.13
C GLN A 846 10.68 -41.99 12.37
N GLU A 847 11.04 -40.86 13.00
CA GLU A 847 11.01 -39.56 12.34
C GLU A 847 12.09 -39.49 11.24
N VAL A 848 13.29 -39.98 11.54
CA VAL A 848 14.43 -40.04 10.60
C VAL A 848 14.07 -40.91 9.39
N ASP A 849 13.53 -42.11 9.63
CA ASP A 849 13.12 -43.03 8.57
C ASP A 849 12.06 -42.37 7.68
N ARG A 850 11.08 -41.67 8.28
CA ARG A 850 10.07 -40.93 7.53
C ARG A 850 10.67 -39.80 6.69
N VAL A 851 11.65 -39.07 7.20
CA VAL A 851 12.35 -38.02 6.45
C VAL A 851 13.08 -38.63 5.24
N VAL A 852 13.78 -39.76 5.42
CA VAL A 852 14.44 -40.47 4.31
C VAL A 852 13.42 -40.92 3.25
N ASP A 853 12.28 -41.47 3.66
CA ASP A 853 11.20 -41.85 2.74
C ASP A 853 10.64 -40.65 1.96
N LEU A 854 10.47 -39.50 2.61
CA LEU A 854 10.01 -38.26 1.95
C LEU A 854 11.04 -37.74 0.95
N VAL A 855 12.34 -37.83 1.26
CA VAL A 855 13.42 -37.50 0.32
C VAL A 855 13.35 -38.42 -0.90
N LEU A 856 13.23 -39.74 -0.71
CA LEU A 856 13.11 -40.69 -1.82
C LEU A 856 11.85 -40.48 -2.65
N ARG A 857 10.72 -40.13 -2.03
CA ARG A 857 9.49 -39.77 -2.73
C ARG A 857 9.68 -38.52 -3.59
N HIS A 858 10.30 -37.47 -3.04
CA HIS A 858 10.61 -36.25 -3.79
C HIS A 858 11.46 -36.53 -5.02
N VAL A 859 12.48 -37.38 -4.89
CA VAL A 859 13.36 -37.76 -6.01
C VAL A 859 12.56 -38.38 -7.17
N ARG A 860 11.51 -39.16 -6.87
CA ARG A 860 10.68 -39.84 -7.88
C ARG A 860 9.60 -38.94 -8.46
N ASP A 861 8.88 -38.24 -7.60
CA ASP A 861 7.69 -37.49 -8.00
C ASP A 861 8.06 -36.09 -8.55
N HIS A 862 9.19 -35.54 -8.09
CA HIS A 862 9.63 -34.16 -8.38
C HIS A 862 11.13 -34.06 -8.70
N PRO A 863 11.63 -34.81 -9.68
CA PRO A 863 13.05 -34.89 -10.00
C PRO A 863 13.69 -33.54 -10.37
N THR A 864 12.93 -32.61 -10.95
CA THR A 864 13.44 -31.32 -11.42
C THR A 864 13.54 -30.25 -10.33
N GLU A 865 12.93 -30.47 -9.17
CA GLU A 865 12.89 -29.52 -8.06
C GLU A 865 14.02 -29.73 -7.05
N SER A 866 14.64 -28.64 -6.62
CA SER A 866 15.68 -28.67 -5.60
C SER A 866 15.11 -28.96 -4.20
N LEU A 867 15.86 -29.69 -3.37
CA LEU A 867 15.41 -30.17 -2.06
C LEU A 867 16.38 -29.76 -0.95
N GLY A 868 15.85 -29.38 0.22
CA GLY A 868 16.63 -29.14 1.43
C GLY A 868 15.96 -29.75 2.66
N VAL A 869 16.77 -30.29 3.57
CA VAL A 869 16.30 -30.82 4.86
C VAL A 869 16.85 -29.93 5.97
N ILE A 870 15.94 -29.37 6.77
CA ILE A 870 16.25 -28.49 7.90
C ILE A 870 15.95 -29.22 9.18
N THR A 871 16.92 -29.28 10.08
CA THR A 871 16.77 -29.91 11.40
C THR A 871 16.88 -28.88 12.53
N MET A 872 16.26 -29.18 13.67
CA MET A 872 16.32 -28.30 14.85
C MET A 872 17.69 -28.27 15.51
N ASN A 873 18.49 -29.33 15.37
CA ASN A 873 19.80 -29.44 15.99
C ASN A 873 20.79 -30.25 15.13
N ILE A 874 22.09 -30.05 15.39
CA ILE A 874 23.17 -30.64 14.60
C ILE A 874 23.27 -32.17 14.74
N ARG A 875 22.91 -32.72 15.90
CA ARG A 875 22.92 -34.18 16.12
C ARG A 875 21.91 -34.86 15.20
N HIS A 876 20.72 -34.27 15.09
CA HIS A 876 19.69 -34.76 14.17
C HIS A 876 20.11 -34.63 12.70
N ALA A 877 20.74 -33.51 12.31
CA ALA A 877 21.29 -33.33 10.96
C ALA A 877 22.29 -34.43 10.60
N ASN A 878 23.27 -34.68 11.47
CA ASN A 878 24.30 -35.69 11.25
C ASN A 878 23.70 -37.10 11.12
N HIS A 879 22.64 -37.40 11.89
CA HIS A 879 21.98 -38.69 11.85
C HIS A 879 21.22 -38.91 10.53
N ILE A 880 20.44 -37.91 10.09
CA ILE A 880 19.77 -37.93 8.78
C ILE A 880 20.79 -38.02 7.64
N GLU A 881 21.88 -37.25 7.70
CA GLU A 881 22.94 -37.32 6.69
C GLU A 881 23.59 -38.71 6.65
N GLY A 882 23.79 -39.35 7.81
CA GLY A 882 24.26 -40.73 7.92
C GLY A 882 23.33 -41.73 7.25
N GLU A 883 22.02 -41.65 7.51
CA GLU A 883 21.03 -42.54 6.88
C GLU A 883 20.86 -42.26 5.38
N LEU A 884 20.88 -41.01 4.93
CA LEU A 884 20.85 -40.67 3.51
C LEU A 884 22.07 -41.20 2.76
N ARG A 885 23.27 -41.15 3.36
CA ARG A 885 24.47 -41.79 2.78
C ARG A 885 24.29 -43.30 2.63
N ARG A 886 23.66 -43.98 3.59
CA ARG A 886 23.35 -45.42 3.48
C ARG A 886 22.25 -45.69 2.45
N ALA A 887 21.23 -44.83 2.38
CA ALA A 887 20.14 -44.94 1.41
C ALA A 887 20.67 -44.75 -0.02
N SER A 888 21.60 -43.82 -0.25
CA SER A 888 22.23 -43.59 -1.56
C SER A 888 22.98 -44.81 -2.10
N GLN A 889 23.38 -45.76 -1.26
CA GLN A 889 23.99 -47.03 -1.70
C GLN A 889 22.94 -48.05 -2.17
N ARG A 890 21.68 -47.94 -1.70
CA ARG A 890 20.57 -48.86 -2.01
C ARG A 890 19.64 -48.31 -3.10
N HIS A 891 19.66 -47.00 -3.31
CA HIS A 891 18.76 -46.24 -4.17
C HIS A 891 19.57 -45.42 -5.20
N PRO A 892 19.83 -45.97 -6.41
CA PRO A 892 20.60 -45.28 -7.44
C PRO A 892 19.96 -43.97 -7.92
N ASP A 893 18.64 -43.87 -7.85
CA ASP A 893 17.83 -42.68 -8.14
C ASP A 893 18.24 -41.47 -7.28
N LEU A 894 18.59 -41.68 -6.00
CA LEU A 894 19.06 -40.60 -5.11
C LEU A 894 20.45 -40.08 -5.50
N ALA A 895 21.34 -40.98 -5.97
CA ALA A 895 22.66 -40.59 -6.45
C ALA A 895 22.56 -39.77 -7.74
N GLU A 896 21.76 -40.22 -8.71
CA GLU A 896 21.50 -39.51 -9.97
C GLU A 896 20.88 -38.13 -9.73
N PHE A 897 19.92 -38.03 -8.80
CA PHE A 897 19.34 -36.74 -8.40
C PHE A 897 20.40 -35.78 -7.85
N THR A 898 21.28 -36.28 -6.97
CA THR A 898 22.33 -35.46 -6.34
C THR A 898 23.34 -34.95 -7.38
N GLU A 899 23.70 -35.79 -8.36
CA GLU A 899 24.54 -35.41 -9.49
C GLU A 899 23.88 -34.36 -10.39
N ARG A 900 22.60 -34.54 -10.73
CA ARG A 900 21.83 -33.55 -11.50
C ARG A 900 21.74 -32.20 -10.79
N MET A 901 21.76 -32.19 -9.45
CA MET A 901 21.59 -31.00 -8.62
C MET A 901 22.92 -30.34 -8.18
N GLN A 902 24.05 -30.60 -8.83
CA GLN A 902 25.36 -30.08 -8.40
C GLN A 902 25.57 -28.55 -8.57
N GLY A 903 24.63 -27.84 -9.21
CA GLY A 903 24.69 -26.39 -9.41
C GLY A 903 24.54 -25.56 -8.12
N PRO A 904 25.11 -24.33 -8.08
CA PRO A 904 24.89 -23.38 -6.98
C PRO A 904 23.40 -23.19 -6.69
N GLY A 905 23.01 -23.21 -5.41
CA GLY A 905 21.62 -23.07 -4.99
C GLY A 905 20.69 -24.26 -5.28
N ARG A 906 21.15 -25.32 -5.97
CA ARG A 906 20.32 -26.50 -6.31
C ARG A 906 20.66 -27.74 -5.49
N ARG A 907 21.87 -27.81 -4.93
CA ARG A 907 22.40 -28.97 -4.19
C ARG A 907 21.47 -29.40 -3.05
N LEU A 908 21.22 -30.70 -2.94
CA LEU A 908 20.60 -31.28 -1.75
C LEU A 908 21.45 -30.93 -0.52
N PHE A 909 20.81 -30.45 0.55
CA PHE A 909 21.49 -30.22 1.82
C PHE A 909 20.71 -30.81 2.99
N VAL A 910 21.44 -31.14 4.05
CA VAL A 910 20.90 -31.40 5.39
C VAL A 910 21.63 -30.45 6.34
N LYS A 911 20.90 -29.50 6.94
CA LYS A 911 21.50 -28.44 7.77
C LYS A 911 20.65 -28.18 9.02
N SER A 912 21.32 -27.81 10.11
CA SER A 912 20.64 -27.30 11.31
C SER A 912 20.20 -25.84 11.15
N LEU A 913 19.30 -25.37 12.02
CA LEU A 913 18.86 -23.96 12.09
C LEU A 913 20.01 -22.95 12.05
N GLU A 914 21.13 -23.25 12.70
CA GLU A 914 22.30 -22.36 12.79
C GLU A 914 23.10 -22.27 11.48
N ARG A 915 22.92 -23.22 10.55
CA ARG A 915 23.74 -23.35 9.33
C ARG A 915 22.99 -23.08 8.03
N VAL A 916 21.66 -22.98 8.07
CA VAL A 916 20.79 -22.87 6.88
C VAL A 916 20.60 -21.42 6.39
N GLN A 917 21.16 -20.43 7.09
CA GLN A 917 20.99 -19.02 6.71
C GLN A 917 21.61 -18.73 5.34
N GLY A 918 20.79 -18.12 4.47
CA GLY A 918 21.15 -17.81 3.08
C GLY A 918 20.84 -18.94 2.09
N ASP A 919 20.56 -20.16 2.55
CA ASP A 919 20.06 -21.22 1.67
C ASP A 919 18.56 -21.07 1.42
N GLU A 920 18.08 -21.59 0.29
CA GLU A 920 16.66 -21.70 -0.07
C GLU A 920 16.48 -22.81 -1.11
N ARG A 921 15.35 -23.51 -1.11
CA ARG A 921 15.08 -24.62 -2.04
C ARG A 921 13.63 -24.61 -2.50
N ASP A 922 13.37 -25.29 -3.60
CA ASP A 922 12.02 -25.43 -4.13
C ASP A 922 11.13 -26.20 -3.14
N ALA A 923 11.62 -27.31 -2.60
CA ALA A 923 11.01 -28.05 -1.52
C ALA A 923 11.89 -28.05 -0.26
N ILE A 924 11.27 -27.83 0.91
CA ILE A 924 11.92 -27.96 2.21
C ILE A 924 11.21 -29.03 3.05
N ILE A 925 12.00 -29.93 3.64
CA ILE A 925 11.55 -30.80 4.71
C ILE A 925 12.08 -30.22 6.03
N LEU A 926 11.19 -29.70 6.88
CA LEU A 926 11.53 -29.22 8.22
C LEU A 926 11.22 -30.33 9.23
N THR A 927 12.23 -30.89 9.87
CA THR A 927 12.08 -31.99 10.83
C THR A 927 12.44 -31.57 12.24
N ILE A 928 11.48 -31.76 13.15
CA ILE A 928 11.55 -31.26 14.53
C ILE A 928 12.54 -32.08 15.36
N GLY A 929 12.54 -33.40 15.23
CA GLY A 929 13.52 -34.30 15.84
C GLY A 929 13.41 -34.48 17.33
N TYR A 930 12.30 -34.06 17.94
CA TYR A 930 12.01 -34.22 19.36
C TYR A 930 10.76 -35.08 19.49
N ALA A 931 10.79 -36.04 20.42
CA ALA A 931 9.67 -36.94 20.63
C ALA A 931 9.32 -37.18 22.09
N LYS A 932 8.12 -37.73 22.30
CA LYS A 932 7.61 -38.09 23.62
C LYS A 932 8.47 -39.20 24.22
N GLY A 933 8.71 -39.11 25.53
CA GLY A 933 9.38 -40.17 26.29
C GLY A 933 8.52 -41.45 26.35
N PRO A 934 9.07 -42.54 26.92
CA PRO A 934 8.31 -43.78 27.15
C PRO A 934 7.05 -43.56 28.00
N ASP A 935 7.07 -42.54 28.89
CA ASP A 935 5.98 -42.10 29.75
C ASP A 935 4.90 -41.25 29.03
N GLY A 936 5.09 -41.00 27.73
CA GLY A 936 4.16 -40.21 26.92
C GLY A 936 4.28 -38.70 27.09
N ARG A 937 5.24 -38.21 27.89
CA ARG A 937 5.45 -36.77 28.11
C ARG A 937 6.45 -36.19 27.12
N LEU A 938 6.16 -35.00 26.60
CA LEU A 938 7.08 -34.26 25.74
C LEU A 938 8.11 -33.51 26.59
N SER A 939 9.40 -33.66 26.26
CA SER A 939 10.45 -32.85 26.89
C SER A 939 10.36 -31.41 26.38
N MET A 940 10.19 -30.45 27.28
CA MET A 940 10.02 -29.03 26.95
C MET A 940 11.34 -28.31 26.60
N ASN A 941 12.37 -29.06 26.19
CA ASN A 941 13.70 -28.55 25.84
C ASN A 941 14.00 -28.81 24.36
N PHE A 942 13.61 -27.85 23.52
CA PHE A 942 13.85 -27.76 22.08
C PHE A 942 15.22 -27.14 21.72
N GLY A 943 16.19 -27.20 22.64
CA GLY A 943 17.57 -26.83 22.38
C GLY A 943 17.74 -25.34 21.97
N PRO A 944 18.27 -25.02 20.78
CA PRO A 944 18.51 -23.64 20.35
C PRO A 944 17.27 -22.74 20.34
N LEU A 945 16.06 -23.30 20.25
CA LEU A 945 14.82 -22.50 20.29
C LEU A 945 14.48 -21.95 21.68
N ASN A 946 14.90 -22.62 22.77
CA ASN A 946 14.64 -22.15 24.13
C ASN A 946 15.55 -21.00 24.55
N LYS A 947 16.59 -20.71 23.76
CA LYS A 947 17.53 -19.62 24.02
C LYS A 947 17.00 -18.31 23.45
N GLU A 948 17.60 -17.20 23.89
CA GLU A 948 17.37 -15.89 23.29
C GLU A 948 17.65 -15.91 21.76
N GLY A 949 16.79 -15.25 20.99
CA GLY A 949 16.80 -15.32 19.52
C GLY A 949 16.22 -16.62 18.94
N GLY A 950 15.52 -17.43 19.73
CA GLY A 950 14.83 -18.64 19.28
C GLY A 950 13.79 -18.35 18.20
N GLU A 951 13.08 -17.24 18.30
CA GLU A 951 12.13 -16.74 17.32
C GLU A 951 12.77 -16.50 15.95
N ARG A 952 13.99 -15.92 15.93
CA ARG A 952 14.73 -15.64 14.69
C ARG A 952 15.20 -16.93 14.00
N ARG A 953 15.58 -17.95 14.79
CA ARG A 953 15.95 -19.29 14.28
C ARG A 953 14.78 -19.97 13.59
N LEU A 954 13.59 -19.92 14.20
CA LEU A 954 12.39 -20.49 13.61
C LEU A 954 11.99 -19.74 12.33
N ASN A 955 11.99 -18.40 12.37
CA ASN A 955 11.73 -17.55 11.21
C ASN A 955 12.65 -17.90 10.02
N VAL A 956 13.94 -18.08 10.31
CA VAL A 956 14.91 -18.51 9.29
C VAL A 956 14.49 -19.83 8.68
N ALA A 957 14.07 -20.84 9.45
CA ALA A 957 13.70 -22.15 8.90
C ALA A 957 12.42 -22.13 8.06
N VAL A 958 11.36 -21.50 8.56
CA VAL A 958 10.04 -21.54 7.91
C VAL A 958 10.00 -20.74 6.60
N THR A 959 10.95 -19.84 6.37
CA THR A 959 11.03 -18.98 5.18
C THR A 959 11.96 -19.50 4.06
N ARG A 960 12.46 -20.75 4.14
CA ARG A 960 13.42 -21.30 3.16
C ARG A 960 12.80 -21.95 1.93
N ALA A 961 11.50 -22.24 1.97
CA ALA A 961 10.79 -22.90 0.89
C ALA A 961 10.32 -21.92 -0.19
N ARG A 962 10.55 -22.25 -1.47
CA ARG A 962 10.02 -21.49 -2.61
C ARG A 962 8.67 -22.04 -3.09
N ARG A 963 8.52 -23.37 -3.21
CA ARG A 963 7.29 -24.00 -3.75
C ARG A 963 6.48 -24.70 -2.66
N ARG A 964 7.14 -25.40 -1.74
CA ARG A 964 6.45 -26.19 -0.71
C ARG A 964 7.30 -26.53 0.52
N MET A 965 6.62 -26.78 1.62
CA MET A 965 7.21 -27.21 2.88
C MET A 965 6.46 -28.39 3.48
N THR A 966 7.20 -29.44 3.82
CA THR A 966 6.70 -30.56 4.63
C THR A 966 7.33 -30.47 6.00
N VAL A 967 6.51 -30.27 7.03
CA VAL A 967 6.93 -30.30 8.43
C VAL A 967 6.76 -31.73 8.93
N VAL A 968 7.81 -32.32 9.48
CA VAL A 968 7.79 -33.65 10.10
C VAL A 968 7.94 -33.47 11.60
N SER A 969 6.96 -33.92 12.35
CA SER A 969 6.93 -33.82 13.81
C SER A 969 6.43 -35.12 14.42
N SER A 970 6.84 -35.45 15.64
CA SER A 970 6.28 -36.59 16.37
C SER A 970 5.19 -36.21 17.38
N PHE A 971 4.75 -34.97 17.37
CA PHE A 971 3.74 -34.40 18.27
C PHE A 971 2.98 -33.27 17.58
N THR A 972 1.78 -32.95 18.08
CA THR A 972 0.92 -31.87 17.57
C THR A 972 1.03 -30.61 18.42
N ALA A 973 0.42 -29.51 17.97
CA ALA A 973 0.39 -28.28 18.76
C ALA A 973 -0.29 -28.46 20.13
N ASP A 974 -1.31 -29.32 20.22
CA ASP A 974 -2.06 -29.63 21.45
C ASP A 974 -1.22 -30.37 22.50
N ASP A 975 -0.14 -31.05 22.08
CA ASP A 975 0.77 -31.71 22.99
C ASP A 975 1.70 -30.73 23.74
N MET A 976 1.74 -29.47 23.31
CA MET A 976 2.55 -28.42 23.91
C MET A 976 1.69 -27.55 24.84
N ALA A 977 2.14 -27.33 26.08
CA ALA A 977 1.46 -26.40 26.98
C ALA A 977 1.44 -24.97 26.40
N PRO A 978 0.35 -24.19 26.55
CA PRO A 978 0.30 -22.79 26.12
C PRO A 978 1.08 -21.86 27.08
N ASN A 979 1.43 -20.65 26.62
CA ASN A 979 2.05 -19.57 27.40
C ASN A 979 3.44 -19.90 27.94
N TRP A 980 4.37 -20.19 27.04
CA TRP A 980 5.78 -20.35 27.40
C TRP A 980 6.39 -19.01 27.82
N GLY A 981 7.26 -19.02 28.83
CA GLY A 981 8.05 -17.84 29.22
C GLY A 981 9.11 -17.41 28.18
N THR A 982 9.23 -18.12 27.05
CA THR A 982 10.16 -17.82 25.95
C THR A 982 9.41 -17.85 24.61
N LEU A 983 9.70 -16.87 23.75
CA LEU A 983 8.95 -16.63 22.50
C LEU A 983 9.12 -17.74 21.45
N GLY A 984 10.32 -18.35 21.36
CA GLY A 984 10.64 -19.35 20.33
C GLY A 984 9.74 -20.61 20.34
N PRO A 985 9.62 -21.33 21.47
CA PRO A 985 8.74 -22.50 21.57
C PRO A 985 7.26 -22.18 21.38
N GLU A 986 6.81 -20.99 21.82
CA GLU A 986 5.43 -20.55 21.60
C GLU A 986 5.15 -20.34 20.11
N LEU A 987 6.08 -19.72 19.37
CA LEU A 987 5.96 -19.60 17.91
C LEU A 987 6.01 -20.96 17.21
N LEU A 988 6.80 -21.93 17.71
CA LEU A 988 6.78 -23.30 17.18
C LEU A 988 5.41 -23.94 17.35
N ARG A 989 4.79 -23.80 18.54
CA ARG A 989 3.43 -24.29 18.80
C ARG A 989 2.42 -23.69 17.83
N GLN A 990 2.46 -22.38 17.65
CA GLN A 990 1.58 -21.66 16.71
C GLN A 990 1.84 -22.09 15.27
N PHE A 991 3.10 -22.30 14.88
CA PHE A 991 3.46 -22.77 13.54
C PHE A 991 2.99 -24.20 13.26
N LEU A 992 3.06 -25.11 14.25
CA LEU A 992 2.49 -26.45 14.11
C LEU A 992 0.98 -26.41 13.93
N ALA A 993 0.26 -25.59 14.73
CA ALA A 993 -1.17 -25.38 14.56
C ALA A 993 -1.52 -24.77 13.19
N PHE A 994 -0.66 -23.88 12.68
CA PHE A 994 -0.77 -23.30 11.34
C PHE A 994 -0.57 -24.34 10.23
N ALA A 995 0.43 -25.21 10.37
CA ALA A 995 0.70 -26.29 9.43
C ALA A 995 -0.39 -27.38 9.45
N GLU A 996 -0.96 -27.70 10.62
CA GLU A 996 -2.11 -28.62 10.77
C GLU A 996 -3.33 -28.14 9.98
N ASN A 997 -3.55 -26.81 9.95
CA ASN A 997 -4.66 -26.19 9.24
C ASN A 997 -4.37 -25.88 7.76
N GLY A 998 -3.26 -26.39 7.20
CA GLY A 998 -2.91 -26.20 5.79
C GLY A 998 -2.56 -24.74 5.46
N GLY A 999 -1.89 -24.05 6.38
CA GLY A 999 -1.40 -22.69 6.15
C GLY A 999 -2.48 -21.61 6.13
N ARG A 1000 -3.60 -21.83 6.83
CA ARG A 1000 -4.77 -20.96 6.84
C ARG A 1000 -4.97 -20.30 8.22
N LEU A 1001 -4.72 -19.00 8.30
CA LEU A 1001 -4.92 -18.20 9.53
C LEU A 1001 -6.42 -18.00 9.86
N ASP A 1002 -7.30 -17.99 8.85
CA ASP A 1002 -8.76 -17.84 8.97
C ASP A 1002 -9.43 -18.95 9.80
N ARG A 1003 -8.79 -20.12 9.89
CA ARG A 1003 -9.22 -21.24 10.73
C ARG A 1003 -8.65 -21.20 12.16
N ILE A 1004 -7.72 -20.27 12.41
CA ILE A 1004 -7.03 -20.05 13.70
C ILE A 1004 -7.56 -18.77 14.37
N GLY A 1005 -8.18 -17.87 13.60
CA GLY A 1005 -8.96 -16.71 14.05
C GLY A 1005 -9.84 -16.21 12.89
N ARG A 1006 -11.08 -15.79 13.18
CA ARG A 1006 -12.11 -15.43 12.18
C ARG A 1006 -11.58 -14.40 11.17
N ALA A 1007 -11.33 -14.79 9.93
CA ALA A 1007 -11.27 -13.84 8.82
C ALA A 1007 -12.71 -13.44 8.49
N GLU A 1008 -13.04 -12.16 8.63
CA GLU A 1008 -14.32 -11.64 8.15
C GLU A 1008 -14.34 -11.68 6.62
N PRO A 1009 -15.45 -12.10 5.99
CA PRO A 1009 -15.58 -12.01 4.54
C PRO A 1009 -15.44 -10.55 4.11
N VAL A 1010 -14.53 -10.27 3.17
CA VAL A 1010 -14.36 -8.94 2.60
C VAL A 1010 -15.67 -8.56 1.91
N GLU A 1011 -16.29 -7.45 2.35
CA GLU A 1011 -17.49 -6.93 1.70
C GLU A 1011 -17.14 -6.43 0.30
N LEU A 1012 -17.82 -6.97 -0.71
CA LEU A 1012 -17.64 -6.55 -2.10
C LEU A 1012 -18.36 -5.23 -2.35
N ASN A 1013 -17.70 -4.36 -3.09
CA ASN A 1013 -18.26 -3.10 -3.50
C ASN A 1013 -19.31 -3.28 -4.63
N GLY A 1014 -20.10 -2.24 -4.93
CA GLY A 1014 -21.20 -2.35 -5.90
C GLY A 1014 -20.76 -2.71 -7.32
N PHE A 1015 -19.56 -2.29 -7.72
CA PHE A 1015 -18.97 -2.67 -8.99
C PHE A 1015 -18.49 -4.13 -8.98
N GLU A 1016 -17.79 -4.56 -7.94
CA GLU A 1016 -17.36 -5.96 -7.76
C GLU A 1016 -18.55 -6.92 -7.70
N HIS A 1017 -19.63 -6.54 -7.01
CA HIS A 1017 -20.85 -7.33 -6.96
C HIS A 1017 -21.50 -7.49 -8.33
N SER A 1018 -21.52 -6.41 -9.14
CA SER A 1018 -22.01 -6.45 -10.52
C SER A 1018 -21.20 -7.44 -11.38
N VAL A 1019 -19.86 -7.41 -11.27
CA VAL A 1019 -18.96 -8.37 -11.95
C VAL A 1019 -19.24 -9.80 -11.51
N LEU A 1020 -19.30 -10.04 -10.20
CA LEU A 1020 -19.56 -11.37 -9.64
C LEU A 1020 -20.89 -11.95 -10.13
N THR A 1021 -21.96 -11.15 -10.09
CA THR A 1021 -23.29 -11.59 -10.54
C THR A 1021 -23.31 -11.91 -12.03
N ALA A 1022 -22.65 -11.10 -12.87
CA ALA A 1022 -22.58 -11.34 -14.31
C ALA A 1022 -21.80 -12.63 -14.65
N LEU A 1023 -20.65 -12.86 -13.99
CA LEU A 1023 -19.84 -14.08 -14.21
C LEU A 1023 -20.54 -15.35 -13.70
N ASN A 1024 -21.20 -15.28 -12.54
CA ASN A 1024 -22.04 -16.38 -12.05
C ASN A 1024 -23.20 -16.66 -13.01
N GLY A 1025 -23.86 -15.63 -13.55
CA GLY A 1025 -24.91 -15.75 -14.55
C GLY A 1025 -24.43 -16.39 -15.86
N ALA A 1026 -23.16 -16.20 -16.21
CA ALA A 1026 -22.51 -16.84 -17.35
C ALA A 1026 -22.00 -18.27 -17.08
N GLY A 1027 -22.17 -18.79 -15.86
CA GLY A 1027 -21.74 -20.14 -15.48
C GLY A 1027 -20.23 -20.30 -15.26
N VAL A 1028 -19.51 -19.19 -15.04
CA VAL A 1028 -18.06 -19.21 -14.79
C VAL A 1028 -17.79 -19.49 -13.30
N PRO A 1029 -16.96 -20.49 -12.94
CA PRO A 1029 -16.57 -20.72 -11.56
C PRO A 1029 -15.65 -19.59 -11.07
N VAL A 1030 -16.18 -18.65 -10.31
CA VAL A 1030 -15.47 -17.45 -9.84
C VAL A 1030 -15.39 -17.41 -8.32
N THR A 1031 -14.22 -17.06 -7.80
CA THR A 1031 -13.99 -16.77 -6.38
C THR A 1031 -13.49 -15.32 -6.24
N PRO A 1032 -14.26 -14.42 -5.60
CA PRO A 1032 -13.82 -13.05 -5.37
C PRO A 1032 -12.77 -13.00 -4.25
N GLN A 1033 -11.94 -11.94 -4.26
CA GLN A 1033 -11.00 -11.61 -3.18
C GLN A 1033 -10.06 -12.79 -2.82
N TRP A 1034 -9.47 -13.39 -3.86
CA TRP A 1034 -8.61 -14.57 -3.76
C TRP A 1034 -7.23 -14.20 -3.18
N GLY A 1035 -6.95 -14.76 -2.00
CA GLY A 1035 -5.70 -14.64 -1.28
C GLY A 1035 -5.89 -14.68 0.24
N VAL A 1036 -4.81 -14.75 1.00
CA VAL A 1036 -4.78 -14.74 2.47
C VAL A 1036 -4.12 -13.50 3.06
N SER A 1037 -3.42 -12.71 2.25
CA SER A 1037 -2.78 -11.45 2.66
C SER A 1037 -3.65 -10.21 2.35
N ASP A 1038 -3.09 -9.02 2.59
CA ASP A 1038 -3.70 -7.72 2.28
C ASP A 1038 -3.90 -7.51 0.77
N TYR A 1039 -2.96 -7.98 -0.05
CA TYR A 1039 -3.14 -8.00 -1.50
C TYR A 1039 -3.92 -9.25 -1.90
N ARG A 1040 -5.05 -9.05 -2.57
CA ARG A 1040 -5.93 -10.09 -3.07
C ARG A 1040 -6.20 -9.86 -4.54
N ILE A 1041 -6.32 -10.95 -5.29
CA ILE A 1041 -6.83 -10.89 -6.66
C ILE A 1041 -8.33 -10.63 -6.56
N ASP A 1042 -8.82 -9.59 -7.24
CA ASP A 1042 -10.23 -9.18 -7.17
C ASP A 1042 -11.16 -10.36 -7.54
N PHE A 1043 -10.86 -11.07 -8.64
CA PHE A 1043 -11.54 -12.33 -8.97
C PHE A 1043 -10.59 -13.39 -9.53
N ALA A 1044 -10.61 -14.59 -8.93
CA ALA A 1044 -9.94 -15.78 -9.45
C ALA A 1044 -10.96 -16.72 -10.10
N LEU A 1045 -10.73 -17.05 -11.37
CA LEU A 1045 -11.59 -17.96 -12.14
C LEU A 1045 -10.94 -19.34 -12.20
N ALA A 1046 -11.71 -20.36 -11.83
CA ALA A 1046 -11.25 -21.74 -11.76
C ALA A 1046 -11.42 -22.48 -13.09
N HIS A 1047 -10.67 -23.57 -13.23
CA HIS A 1047 -10.88 -24.53 -14.30
C HIS A 1047 -12.25 -25.23 -14.13
N PRO A 1048 -13.06 -25.40 -15.20
CA PRO A 1048 -14.40 -26.00 -15.08
C PRO A 1048 -14.38 -27.43 -14.56
N ASP A 1049 -13.42 -28.26 -15.03
CA ASP A 1049 -13.29 -29.66 -14.60
C ASP A 1049 -12.38 -29.87 -13.38
N GLN A 1050 -11.66 -28.82 -12.94
CA GLN A 1050 -10.68 -28.88 -11.85
C GLN A 1050 -10.88 -27.65 -10.95
N PRO A 1051 -11.97 -27.59 -10.16
CA PRO A 1051 -12.32 -26.39 -9.39
C PRO A 1051 -11.26 -25.98 -8.35
N GLY A 1052 -10.34 -26.87 -7.99
CA GLY A 1052 -9.20 -26.57 -7.13
C GLY A 1052 -8.02 -25.85 -7.82
N ARG A 1053 -8.09 -25.65 -9.14
CA ARG A 1053 -7.03 -25.03 -9.95
C ARG A 1053 -7.53 -23.73 -10.55
N MET A 1054 -7.00 -22.61 -10.07
CA MET A 1054 -7.28 -21.30 -10.64
C MET A 1054 -6.46 -21.07 -11.92
N VAL A 1055 -7.09 -20.48 -12.93
CA VAL A 1055 -6.49 -20.31 -14.28
C VAL A 1055 -6.38 -18.86 -14.72
N LEU A 1056 -7.33 -18.01 -14.33
CA LEU A 1056 -7.38 -16.60 -14.73
C LEU A 1056 -7.57 -15.70 -13.51
N ALA A 1057 -6.66 -14.75 -13.35
CA ALA A 1057 -6.72 -13.65 -12.40
C ALA A 1057 -7.35 -12.44 -13.10
N ILE A 1058 -8.39 -11.87 -12.50
CA ILE A 1058 -8.99 -10.61 -12.92
C ILE A 1058 -8.63 -9.54 -11.91
N GLU A 1059 -8.08 -8.45 -12.41
CA GLU A 1059 -7.91 -7.21 -11.64
C GLU A 1059 -8.77 -6.10 -12.22
N THR A 1060 -9.19 -5.24 -11.33
CA THR A 1060 -9.97 -4.04 -11.61
C THR A 1060 -9.18 -2.79 -11.32
N ASP A 1061 -9.61 -1.65 -11.86
CA ASP A 1061 -9.05 -0.32 -11.58
C ASP A 1061 -9.56 0.30 -10.26
N GLY A 1062 -9.91 -0.54 -9.27
CA GLY A 1062 -10.45 -0.12 -7.97
C GLY A 1062 -9.43 0.25 -6.89
N ASP A 1063 -9.81 0.12 -5.62
CA ASP A 1063 -8.98 0.59 -4.49
C ASP A 1063 -7.61 -0.08 -4.42
N THR A 1064 -7.49 -1.37 -4.77
CA THR A 1064 -6.22 -2.12 -4.80
C THR A 1064 -5.30 -1.63 -5.93
N TYR A 1065 -5.89 -1.13 -7.02
CA TYR A 1065 -5.18 -0.50 -8.12
C TYR A 1065 -4.69 0.91 -7.74
N HIS A 1066 -5.55 1.71 -7.11
CA HIS A 1066 -5.23 3.05 -6.60
C HIS A 1066 -4.15 3.03 -5.50
N ARG A 1067 -4.17 2.02 -4.61
CA ARG A 1067 -3.18 1.88 -3.52
C ARG A 1067 -1.77 1.53 -3.99
N ALA A 1068 -1.58 1.17 -5.26
CA ALA A 1068 -0.26 0.91 -5.81
C ALA A 1068 0.56 2.21 -5.88
N HIS A 1069 1.82 2.18 -5.42
CA HIS A 1069 2.64 3.38 -5.32
C HIS A 1069 3.20 3.89 -6.64
N SER A 1070 3.24 3.07 -7.69
CA SER A 1070 3.77 3.48 -8.99
C SER A 1070 3.07 2.81 -10.16
N ALA A 1071 3.11 3.46 -11.33
CA ALA A 1071 2.62 2.88 -12.58
C ALA A 1071 3.36 1.56 -12.93
N ARG A 1072 4.65 1.46 -12.61
CA ARG A 1072 5.43 0.22 -12.84
C ARG A 1072 4.94 -0.93 -11.96
N ASP A 1073 4.67 -0.68 -10.67
CA ASP A 1073 4.14 -1.69 -9.76
C ASP A 1073 2.77 -2.21 -10.24
N ARG A 1074 1.90 -1.26 -10.59
CA ARG A 1074 0.48 -1.47 -10.90
C ARG A 1074 0.23 -2.08 -12.28
N ASP A 1075 0.87 -1.54 -13.31
CA ASP A 1075 0.59 -1.84 -14.71
C ASP A 1075 1.60 -2.79 -15.34
N ARG A 1076 2.68 -3.16 -14.64
CA ARG A 1076 3.66 -4.15 -15.11
C ARG A 1076 4.00 -5.23 -14.09
N LEU A 1077 4.64 -4.87 -12.97
CA LEU A 1077 5.30 -5.85 -12.09
C LEU A 1077 4.31 -6.82 -11.43
N ARG A 1078 3.15 -6.32 -10.99
CA ARG A 1078 2.11 -7.14 -10.38
C ARG A 1078 1.59 -8.22 -11.33
N GLN A 1079 1.20 -7.81 -12.53
CA GLN A 1079 0.75 -8.72 -13.59
C GLN A 1079 1.85 -9.74 -13.94
N GLU A 1080 3.08 -9.27 -14.22
CA GLU A 1080 4.19 -10.16 -14.58
C GLU A 1080 4.52 -11.15 -13.47
N HIS A 1081 4.39 -10.75 -12.20
CA HIS A 1081 4.62 -11.65 -11.08
C HIS A 1081 3.54 -12.74 -11.01
N LEU A 1082 2.26 -12.38 -11.12
CA LEU A 1082 1.17 -13.36 -11.19
C LEU A 1082 1.35 -14.31 -12.39
N GLU A 1083 1.72 -13.79 -13.55
CA GLU A 1083 2.00 -14.60 -14.75
C GLU A 1083 3.17 -15.57 -14.53
N ARG A 1084 4.22 -15.16 -13.80
CA ARG A 1084 5.33 -16.05 -13.38
C ARG A 1084 4.87 -17.14 -12.41
N LEU A 1085 3.86 -16.88 -11.58
CA LEU A 1085 3.19 -17.89 -10.75
C LEU A 1085 2.24 -18.79 -11.57
N GLY A 1086 2.14 -18.56 -12.88
CA GLY A 1086 1.37 -19.36 -13.83
C GLY A 1086 -0.06 -18.86 -14.06
N TRP A 1087 -0.45 -17.72 -13.49
CA TRP A 1087 -1.75 -17.14 -13.77
C TRP A 1087 -1.83 -16.65 -15.22
N ARG A 1088 -3.01 -16.71 -15.82
CA ARG A 1088 -3.36 -15.75 -16.86
C ARG A 1088 -3.96 -14.53 -16.23
N PHE A 1089 -3.82 -13.39 -16.90
CA PHE A 1089 -4.21 -12.10 -16.35
C PHE A 1089 -5.18 -11.40 -17.29
N HIS A 1090 -6.21 -10.77 -16.73
CA HIS A 1090 -7.13 -9.92 -17.46
C HIS A 1090 -7.51 -8.70 -16.62
N ARG A 1091 -7.56 -7.52 -17.24
CA ARG A 1091 -7.93 -6.28 -16.57
C ARG A 1091 -9.30 -5.80 -17.00
N VAL A 1092 -10.10 -5.39 -16.03
CA VAL A 1092 -11.43 -4.82 -16.22
C VAL A 1092 -11.41 -3.37 -15.77
N TRP A 1093 -11.81 -2.45 -16.65
CA TRP A 1093 -11.89 -1.03 -16.35
C TRP A 1093 -13.31 -0.69 -15.90
N ALA A 1094 -13.47 -0.02 -14.75
CA ALA A 1094 -14.77 0.34 -14.20
C ALA A 1094 -15.59 1.19 -15.17
N SER A 1095 -14.93 2.05 -15.97
CA SER A 1095 -15.60 2.86 -16.98
C SER A 1095 -16.17 2.02 -18.13
N ASP A 1096 -15.42 1.04 -18.66
CA ASP A 1096 -15.91 0.15 -19.73
C ASP A 1096 -17.03 -0.76 -19.19
N TRP A 1097 -16.88 -1.28 -17.97
CA TRP A 1097 -17.90 -2.10 -17.32
C TRP A 1097 -19.18 -1.32 -17.06
N PHE A 1098 -19.08 -0.07 -16.60
CA PHE A 1098 -20.24 0.77 -16.33
C PHE A 1098 -21.06 1.06 -17.60
N GLU A 1099 -20.39 1.26 -18.74
CA GLU A 1099 -21.05 1.54 -20.02
C GLU A 1099 -21.73 0.31 -20.62
N ASP A 1100 -21.07 -0.87 -20.61
CA ASP A 1100 -21.64 -2.11 -21.15
C ASP A 1100 -21.15 -3.37 -20.39
N PRO A 1101 -21.78 -3.73 -19.25
CA PRO A 1101 -21.42 -4.91 -18.48
C PRO A 1101 -21.52 -6.21 -19.29
N GLN A 1102 -22.45 -6.28 -20.26
CA GLN A 1102 -22.67 -7.50 -21.06
C GLN A 1102 -21.51 -7.74 -22.03
N ALA A 1103 -21.08 -6.70 -22.74
CA ALA A 1103 -19.94 -6.80 -23.65
C ALA A 1103 -18.64 -7.16 -22.91
N GLU A 1104 -18.39 -6.58 -21.74
CA GLU A 1104 -17.21 -6.93 -20.94
C GLU A 1104 -17.31 -8.34 -20.35
N THR A 1105 -18.49 -8.80 -19.94
CA THR A 1105 -18.71 -10.20 -19.51
C THR A 1105 -18.34 -11.19 -20.61
N VAL A 1106 -18.75 -10.94 -21.86
CA VAL A 1106 -18.39 -11.80 -23.00
C VAL A 1106 -16.88 -11.88 -23.18
N ARG A 1107 -16.16 -10.75 -23.07
CA ARG A 1107 -14.69 -10.73 -23.19
C ARG A 1107 -14.00 -11.50 -22.08
N ILE A 1108 -14.48 -11.38 -20.84
CA ILE A 1108 -13.95 -12.15 -19.71
C ILE A 1108 -14.13 -13.65 -19.96
N VAL A 1109 -15.33 -14.07 -20.40
CA VAL A 1109 -15.63 -15.49 -20.70
C VAL A 1109 -14.72 -16.02 -21.83
N GLU A 1110 -14.52 -15.25 -22.91
CA GLU A 1110 -13.59 -15.61 -23.98
C GLU A 1110 -12.15 -15.80 -23.47
N ARG A 1111 -11.68 -14.89 -22.60
CA ARG A 1111 -10.35 -14.98 -21.98
C ARG A 1111 -10.24 -16.15 -21.01
N TRP A 1112 -11.30 -16.46 -20.27
CA TRP A 1112 -11.36 -17.62 -19.40
C TRP A 1112 -11.25 -18.92 -20.20
N HIS A 1113 -11.99 -19.05 -21.31
CA HIS A 1113 -11.86 -20.22 -22.19
C HIS A 1113 -10.45 -20.38 -22.78
N GLN A 1114 -9.78 -19.28 -23.13
CA GLN A 1114 -8.37 -19.31 -23.55
C GLN A 1114 -7.45 -19.78 -22.42
N ALA A 1115 -7.63 -19.25 -21.21
CA ALA A 1115 -6.84 -19.64 -20.05
C ALA A 1115 -7.03 -21.13 -19.67
N VAL A 1116 -8.27 -21.65 -19.78
CA VAL A 1116 -8.59 -23.07 -19.61
C VAL A 1116 -7.87 -23.91 -20.66
N ALA A 1117 -8.01 -23.56 -21.95
CA ALA A 1117 -7.39 -24.29 -23.05
C ALA A 1117 -5.85 -24.30 -22.97
N GLU A 1118 -5.24 -23.27 -22.40
CA GLU A 1118 -3.80 -23.22 -22.15
C GLU A 1118 -3.38 -23.99 -20.90
N ALA A 1119 -4.22 -24.03 -19.86
CA ALA A 1119 -3.99 -24.82 -18.66
C ALA A 1119 -4.08 -26.33 -18.91
N ASP A 1120 -4.87 -26.75 -19.90
CA ASP A 1120 -5.01 -28.13 -20.37
C ASP A 1120 -3.88 -28.60 -21.27
N ARG A 1121 -3.15 -27.68 -21.91
CA ARG A 1121 -1.92 -28.06 -22.62
C ARG A 1121 -0.88 -28.50 -21.61
N GLU A 1122 -0.13 -29.56 -21.94
CA GLU A 1122 1.08 -29.89 -21.19
C GLU A 1122 1.91 -28.61 -21.05
N PRO A 1123 2.44 -28.32 -19.85
CA PRO A 1123 3.34 -27.20 -19.70
C PRO A 1123 4.50 -27.43 -20.64
N GLU A 1124 4.53 -26.71 -21.77
CA GLU A 1124 5.78 -26.55 -22.49
C GLU A 1124 6.77 -26.06 -21.43
N PRO A 1125 7.94 -26.71 -21.28
CA PRO A 1125 8.96 -26.19 -20.39
C PRO A 1125 9.07 -24.71 -20.72
N PRO A 1126 9.02 -23.80 -19.71
CA PRO A 1126 9.02 -22.38 -19.97
C PRO A 1126 10.13 -22.18 -20.98
N ALA A 1127 9.77 -21.72 -22.19
CA ALA A 1127 10.75 -21.39 -23.20
C ALA A 1127 11.79 -20.61 -22.41
N SER A 1128 13.04 -21.06 -22.40
CA SER A 1128 14.08 -20.27 -21.77
C SER A 1128 13.81 -18.89 -22.32
N VAL A 1129 13.50 -17.95 -21.42
CA VAL A 1129 13.65 -16.56 -21.79
C VAL A 1129 15.16 -16.46 -21.88
N ASP A 1130 15.70 -17.00 -22.97
CA ASP A 1130 16.86 -16.48 -23.63
C ASP A 1130 16.51 -15.01 -23.63
N LEU A 1131 17.10 -14.27 -22.70
CA LEU A 1131 17.30 -12.85 -22.89
C LEU A 1131 17.66 -12.79 -24.36
N PRO A 1132 16.79 -12.20 -25.23
CA PRO A 1132 17.04 -12.24 -26.66
C PRO A 1132 18.48 -11.84 -26.79
N THR A 1133 19.31 -12.79 -27.24
CA THR A 1133 20.73 -12.56 -27.41
C THR A 1133 20.73 -11.28 -28.19
N VAL A 1134 21.25 -10.20 -27.59
CA VAL A 1134 21.26 -8.88 -28.22
C VAL A 1134 21.79 -9.20 -29.59
N ASP A 1135 20.90 -9.14 -30.60
CA ASP A 1135 21.29 -9.48 -31.95
C ASP A 1135 22.53 -8.66 -32.12
N ASP A 1136 23.64 -9.36 -32.32
CA ASP A 1136 24.97 -8.78 -32.33
C ASP A 1136 25.01 -8.06 -33.67
N VAL A 1137 24.26 -6.96 -33.75
CA VAL A 1137 24.32 -5.96 -34.80
C VAL A 1137 25.64 -5.27 -34.50
N THR A 1138 26.69 -6.03 -34.75
CA THR A 1138 28.01 -5.63 -35.17
C THR A 1138 27.82 -4.83 -36.45
N VAL A 1139 27.15 -3.67 -36.35
CA VAL A 1139 27.61 -2.51 -37.09
C VAL A 1139 28.98 -2.24 -36.50
N GLY A 1140 29.99 -2.93 -37.05
CA GLY A 1140 31.38 -2.63 -36.78
C GLY A 1140 31.54 -1.13 -36.90
N ALA A 1141 32.29 -0.55 -35.98
CA ALA A 1141 32.40 0.88 -35.82
C ALA A 1141 32.86 1.55 -37.14
N ASP A 1142 31.90 1.93 -37.99
CA ASP A 1142 32.16 2.34 -39.36
C ASP A 1142 32.59 3.80 -39.33
N ARG A 1143 33.89 4.00 -39.55
CA ARG A 1143 34.49 5.34 -39.62
C ARG A 1143 34.13 6.06 -40.92
N GLY A 1144 33.45 5.40 -41.86
CA GLY A 1144 33.23 5.92 -43.21
C GLY A 1144 34.53 5.98 -44.03
N PRO A 1145 34.50 6.61 -45.22
CA PRO A 1145 35.66 6.66 -46.11
C PRO A 1145 36.81 7.48 -45.50
N ARG A 1146 38.02 6.92 -45.52
CA ARG A 1146 39.22 7.57 -45.02
C ARG A 1146 39.47 8.91 -45.75
N PRO A 1147 39.78 10.00 -45.03
CA PRO A 1147 40.14 11.27 -45.64
C PRO A 1147 41.40 11.15 -46.51
N ARG A 1148 41.38 11.80 -47.68
CA ARG A 1148 42.48 11.77 -48.66
C ARG A 1148 43.68 12.60 -48.21
N VAL A 1149 44.47 12.06 -47.28
CA VAL A 1149 45.70 12.69 -46.77
C VAL A 1149 46.92 11.88 -47.21
N PRO A 1150 47.85 12.46 -48.02
CA PRO A 1150 49.04 11.74 -48.48
C PRO A 1150 50.02 11.47 -47.33
N ARG A 1151 50.78 10.37 -47.42
CA ARG A 1151 51.85 10.05 -46.46
C ARG A 1151 53.07 10.94 -46.73
N ARG A 1152 53.62 11.56 -45.69
CA ARG A 1152 54.78 12.46 -45.75
C ARG A 1152 55.84 12.04 -44.72
N GLY A 1153 57.08 12.51 -44.89
CA GLY A 1153 58.23 12.03 -44.13
C GLY A 1153 58.36 12.67 -42.75
N LYS A 1154 57.90 13.92 -42.60
CA LYS A 1154 57.94 14.69 -41.34
C LYS A 1154 56.56 15.20 -40.98
N ILE A 1155 56.26 15.29 -39.67
CA ILE A 1155 54.97 15.80 -39.20
C ILE A 1155 54.73 17.24 -39.65
N ASP A 1156 55.77 18.07 -39.72
CA ASP A 1156 55.74 19.48 -40.17
C ASP A 1156 55.26 19.67 -41.61
N GLU A 1157 55.29 18.62 -42.43
CA GLU A 1157 54.84 18.65 -43.82
C GLU A 1157 53.32 18.49 -43.95
N TYR A 1158 52.63 18.12 -42.87
CA TYR A 1158 51.16 18.06 -42.81
C TYR A 1158 50.58 19.41 -42.38
N ALA A 1159 49.53 19.86 -43.06
CA ALA A 1159 48.74 20.99 -42.60
C ALA A 1159 47.83 20.58 -41.43
N ASP A 1160 47.52 21.49 -40.51
CA ASP A 1160 46.75 21.16 -39.31
C ASP A 1160 45.36 20.58 -39.63
N HIS A 1161 44.68 21.09 -40.66
CA HIS A 1161 43.38 20.57 -41.10
C HIS A 1161 43.46 19.13 -41.61
N GLU A 1162 44.59 18.68 -42.17
CA GLU A 1162 44.78 17.30 -42.62
C GLU A 1162 44.92 16.34 -41.44
N ILE A 1163 45.66 16.74 -40.40
CA ILE A 1163 45.81 15.96 -39.17
C ILE A 1163 44.46 15.90 -38.43
N VAL A 1164 43.75 17.03 -38.33
CA VAL A 1164 42.40 17.12 -37.73
C VAL A 1164 41.40 16.25 -38.48
N ALA A 1165 41.44 16.21 -39.82
CA ALA A 1165 40.57 15.34 -40.61
C ALA A 1165 40.79 13.86 -40.31
N VAL A 1166 42.05 13.41 -40.18
CA VAL A 1166 42.38 12.03 -39.77
C VAL A 1166 41.91 11.75 -38.35
N CYS A 1167 42.13 12.68 -37.40
CA CYS A 1167 41.65 12.55 -36.03
C CYS A 1167 40.12 12.46 -35.95
N ARG A 1168 39.37 13.29 -36.70
CA ARG A 1168 37.91 13.25 -36.79
C ARG A 1168 37.41 11.93 -37.38
N TRP A 1169 38.06 11.42 -38.42
CA TRP A 1169 37.76 10.10 -38.98
C TRP A 1169 38.02 8.97 -37.97
N LEU A 1170 39.08 9.05 -37.17
CA LEU A 1170 39.32 8.07 -36.11
C LEU A 1170 38.22 8.13 -35.04
N LEU A 1171 37.78 9.33 -34.63
CA LEU A 1171 36.72 9.52 -33.64
C LEU A 1171 35.32 9.08 -34.12
N ALA A 1172 35.12 8.94 -35.43
CA ALA A 1172 33.83 8.54 -36.01
C ALA A 1172 33.36 7.13 -35.60
N ASP A 1173 34.27 6.26 -35.16
CA ASP A 1173 33.92 4.94 -34.62
C ASP A 1173 33.21 5.00 -33.25
N ARG A 1174 33.20 6.17 -32.58
CA ARG A 1174 32.60 6.42 -31.26
C ARG A 1174 33.11 5.49 -30.14
N LEU A 1175 34.22 4.77 -30.35
CA LEU A 1175 34.81 3.88 -29.35
C LEU A 1175 35.48 4.68 -28.22
N PRO A 1176 35.35 4.26 -26.94
CA PRO A 1176 35.90 4.96 -25.79
C PRO A 1176 37.38 4.59 -25.58
N LEU A 1177 38.20 4.76 -26.62
CA LEU A 1177 39.64 4.52 -26.57
C LEU A 1177 40.36 5.66 -25.85
N ASP A 1178 41.35 5.31 -25.04
CA ASP A 1178 42.24 6.28 -24.38
C ASP A 1178 43.07 7.07 -25.40
N ARG A 1179 43.55 8.22 -24.95
CA ARG A 1179 44.28 9.17 -25.77
C ARG A 1179 45.56 8.59 -26.35
N GLU A 1180 46.29 7.76 -25.60
CA GLU A 1180 47.52 7.13 -26.11
C GLU A 1180 47.22 6.17 -27.26
N THR A 1181 46.20 5.33 -27.13
CA THR A 1181 45.76 4.41 -28.18
C THR A 1181 45.32 5.17 -29.43
N ARG A 1182 44.60 6.29 -29.28
CA ARG A 1182 44.20 7.16 -30.40
C ARG A 1182 45.39 7.78 -31.12
N ILE A 1183 46.40 8.23 -30.37
CA ILE A 1183 47.65 8.77 -30.93
C ILE A 1183 48.39 7.68 -31.70
N ASP A 1184 48.51 6.47 -31.15
CA ASP A 1184 49.21 5.37 -31.82
C ASP A 1184 48.50 4.97 -33.12
N GLN A 1185 47.16 4.95 -33.14
CA GLN A 1185 46.37 4.79 -34.38
C GLN A 1185 46.67 5.91 -35.38
N ALA A 1186 46.66 7.18 -34.96
CA ALA A 1186 46.96 8.31 -35.84
C ALA A 1186 48.39 8.27 -36.41
N ILE A 1187 49.39 7.94 -35.59
CA ILE A 1187 50.79 7.75 -36.00
C ILE A 1187 50.89 6.67 -37.09
N GLN A 1188 50.24 5.52 -36.87
CA GLN A 1188 50.20 4.43 -37.84
C GLN A 1188 49.50 4.83 -39.15
N GLN A 1189 48.39 5.56 -39.06
CA GLN A 1189 47.63 6.00 -40.23
C GLN A 1189 48.37 7.06 -41.06
N LEU A 1190 49.10 7.96 -40.41
CA LEU A 1190 49.95 8.96 -41.04
C LEU A 1190 51.26 8.34 -41.59
N GLY A 1191 51.63 7.13 -41.16
CA GLY A 1191 52.74 6.35 -41.71
C GLY A 1191 54.08 6.53 -41.00
N PHE A 1192 54.07 7.04 -39.77
CA PHE A 1192 55.28 7.21 -38.96
C PHE A 1192 55.68 5.88 -38.28
N ARG A 1193 56.99 5.57 -38.28
CA ARG A 1193 57.53 4.35 -37.64
C ARG A 1193 58.02 4.57 -36.20
N ARG A 1194 58.15 5.82 -35.75
CA ARG A 1194 58.69 6.18 -34.42
C ARG A 1194 57.78 7.19 -33.73
N ARG A 1195 57.58 7.01 -32.43
CA ARG A 1195 56.84 7.93 -31.56
C ARG A 1195 57.75 9.08 -31.11
N GLY A 1196 57.80 10.14 -31.92
CA GLY A 1196 58.59 11.36 -31.63
C GLY A 1196 57.79 12.41 -30.85
N ARG A 1197 58.41 13.12 -29.91
CA ARG A 1197 57.75 14.12 -29.05
C ARG A 1197 56.93 15.16 -29.84
N LYS A 1198 57.52 15.74 -30.88
CA LYS A 1198 56.86 16.73 -31.76
C LYS A 1198 55.67 16.16 -32.56
N ILE A 1199 55.71 14.87 -32.89
CA ILE A 1199 54.62 14.16 -33.59
C ILE A 1199 53.42 14.03 -32.64
N VAL A 1200 53.69 13.58 -31.41
CA VAL A 1200 52.68 13.41 -30.36
C VAL A 1200 52.02 14.74 -30.01
N GLU A 1201 52.80 15.81 -29.82
CA GLU A 1201 52.28 17.15 -29.51
C GLU A 1201 51.31 17.67 -30.58
N ARG A 1202 51.64 17.56 -31.88
CA ARG A 1202 50.75 17.99 -32.97
C ARG A 1202 49.51 17.13 -33.13
N ILE A 1203 49.64 15.80 -33.02
CA ILE A 1203 48.47 14.90 -33.09
C ILE A 1203 47.54 15.14 -31.90
N ASN A 1204 48.08 15.42 -30.71
CA ASN A 1204 47.28 15.80 -29.56
C ASN A 1204 46.49 17.08 -29.81
N ALA A 1205 47.15 18.16 -30.26
CA ALA A 1205 46.44 19.40 -30.57
C ALA A 1205 45.35 19.20 -31.63
N ALA A 1206 45.55 18.29 -32.59
CA ALA A 1206 44.57 17.96 -33.61
C ALA A 1206 43.36 17.18 -33.07
N PHE A 1207 43.55 16.25 -32.12
CA PHE A 1207 42.42 15.60 -31.43
C PHE A 1207 41.63 16.58 -30.58
N ASP A 1208 42.28 17.50 -29.85
CA ASP A 1208 41.58 18.55 -29.08
C ASP A 1208 40.73 19.47 -29.98
N HIS A 1209 41.18 19.69 -31.21
CA HIS A 1209 40.42 20.46 -32.19
C HIS A 1209 39.27 19.63 -32.78
N ALA A 1210 39.51 18.34 -33.09
CA ALA A 1210 38.48 17.44 -33.60
C ALA A 1210 37.33 17.22 -32.59
N GLU A 1211 37.64 17.04 -31.30
CA GLU A 1211 36.64 16.89 -30.23
C GLU A 1211 35.81 18.16 -30.03
N ARG A 1212 36.43 19.35 -30.13
CA ARG A 1212 35.73 20.66 -30.09
C ARG A 1212 34.78 20.88 -31.27
N LEU A 1213 35.16 20.41 -32.46
CA LEU A 1213 34.30 20.49 -33.65
C LEU A 1213 33.11 19.53 -33.56
N GLY A 1214 33.31 18.33 -33.00
CA GLY A 1214 32.22 17.36 -32.81
C GLY A 1214 31.18 17.82 -31.78
N THR A 1215 31.63 18.39 -30.65
CA THR A 1215 30.73 18.92 -29.61
C THR A 1215 29.90 20.14 -30.03
N ALA A 1216 30.29 20.84 -31.10
CA ALA A 1216 29.52 21.94 -31.68
C ALA A 1216 28.50 21.48 -32.75
N GLU A 1217 28.60 20.24 -33.24
CA GLU A 1217 27.66 19.63 -34.19
C GLU A 1217 26.62 18.73 -33.51
N GLU A 1218 26.88 18.26 -32.28
CA GLU A 1218 25.97 17.44 -31.46
C GLU A 1218 25.07 18.26 -30.51
N ASN A 1219 25.40 19.54 -30.27
CA ASN A 1219 24.53 20.55 -29.63
C ASN A 1219 23.73 21.30 -30.68
#